data_AF-A0A9D1MIP5-F1
#
_entry.id   AF-A0A9D1MIP5-F1
#
_cell.length_a   1.000
_cell.length_b   1.000
_cell.length_c   1.000
_cell.angle_alpha   90.00
_cell.angle_beta   90.00
_cell.angle_gamma   90.00
#
_symmetry.space_group_name_H-M   'P 1'
#
loop_
_entity.id
_entity.type
_entity.pdbx_description
1 polymer ?
#
loop_
_entity_poly.entity_id
_entity_poly.type
_entity_poly.pdbx_seq_one_letter_code
_entity_poly.pdbx_strand_id
1 'polypeptide(L)'
;SYVNVDFIGGLGGMVSDLLSGIDLSGLPINLSGIIGDVEPIVNNLIDHLEDNVLADYEYHGTRFAADIAADKRGAKLCGYVDELLQKAVNLPMNSANDTLFDFVMGAYLDHVGGTDRALADATASEIEAFEGLKNGTTIKALLDILLDKNTGLYPIVMGLFDTMDLSAGVSDSGLQSLNYILDMFLGLTVDNLNLNDAKVLEKLFAMLKLFGVDPGFDLKGMSGKAFLDDILASYVTDSLYTSLGEIAYGIVYAFMIDEDAAVENSVGEYALYRADKQLSASYVQGRIDNTPTVERGMLPTQLTVAFGEDPATSKNFVWFTDEDISGTQIQYMKGEFDAGKAIKVDGEFAKYATTTANIDLGIFATLMQKEVGRHSVSLTGLEPGTTYSYRVGDPDLGYWSDVYTFTTAPVEGTPFEALLITDIQGSAMKPYETAADIFDAIAASAIFSDGYDFVINAGDVVDNSRNWVQWEYFLGSLQNYWANTTQVVANGNHDSYSYEGYDKDDLAEAAENMWMDADAVTDAYNYLQLHYGFALPEQDASTGAYYSFDYSSVHFTVLNTNNLNADGDELSEKQTEWLLNDLAATDAAFKVVIMHKSIYSAGSHIDDSDVIGLRKQLTGIFADNGVALVLSGHDHTYSESYYVDKDGNAMAVDASAKTELGTVPGGVLYVSLGTFGDKYYNYRTDEDIPLEFGADLHVPTLINPTFGKLTFDGEKLWYAGYQYDTETGEITDVYTAVDNMNRPAWEEYLPIAVVSVGAALTLMAVLIAIVRARKK
;
A
#
# COMPACT_ATOMS: atom_id res chain seq x y z
N SER A 1 17.16 23.67 13.90
CA SER A 1 18.31 24.23 14.66
C SER A 1 19.65 23.53 14.38
N TYR A 2 19.71 22.43 13.60
CA TYR A 2 20.93 21.64 13.40
C TYR A 2 21.82 22.02 12.21
N VAL A 3 21.36 22.86 11.28
CA VAL A 3 22.19 23.38 10.18
C VAL A 3 22.67 24.79 10.53
N ASN A 4 23.99 24.99 10.57
CA ASN A 4 24.63 26.30 10.69
C ASN A 4 25.75 26.43 9.66
N VAL A 5 26.19 27.66 9.42
CA VAL A 5 27.20 27.98 8.40
C VAL A 5 28.50 27.21 8.62
N ASP A 6 28.91 27.03 9.87
CA ASP A 6 30.13 26.30 10.22
C ASP A 6 30.02 24.80 9.91
N PHE A 7 28.85 24.18 10.10
CA PHE A 7 28.58 22.79 9.76
C PHE A 7 28.58 22.58 8.25
N ILE A 8 27.90 23.44 7.49
CA ILE A 8 27.88 23.37 6.02
C ILE A 8 29.29 23.60 5.45
N GLY A 9 30.02 24.58 5.98
CA GLY A 9 31.41 24.83 5.58
C GLY A 9 32.40 23.73 5.99
N GLY A 10 32.08 22.93 7.02
CA GLY A 10 32.89 21.81 7.50
C GLY A 10 32.56 20.45 6.88
N LEU A 11 31.50 20.35 6.07
CA LEU A 11 30.98 19.08 5.54
C LEU A 11 32.04 18.31 4.74
N GLY A 12 32.81 19.03 3.93
CA GLY A 12 33.88 18.45 3.12
C GLY A 12 34.96 17.72 3.95
N GLY A 13 35.36 18.32 5.07
CA GLY A 13 36.31 17.69 6.01
C GLY A 13 35.71 16.47 6.70
N MET A 14 34.43 16.51 7.07
CA MET A 14 33.73 15.37 7.68
C MET A 14 33.64 14.17 6.74
N VAL A 15 33.32 14.40 5.46
CA VAL A 15 33.24 13.32 4.45
C VAL A 15 34.64 12.77 4.17
N SER A 16 35.67 13.63 4.10
CA SER A 16 37.07 13.20 4.00
C SER A 16 37.48 12.27 5.15
N ASP A 17 37.18 12.67 6.39
CA ASP A 17 37.51 11.89 7.59
C ASP A 17 36.79 10.53 7.58
N LEU A 18 35.52 10.49 7.19
CA LEU A 18 34.75 9.24 7.05
C LEU A 18 35.39 8.30 6.03
N LEU A 19 35.73 8.81 4.84
CA LEU A 19 36.32 8.02 3.76
C LEU A 19 37.74 7.54 4.09
N SER A 20 38.48 8.28 4.91
CA SER A 20 39.81 7.88 5.38
C SER A 20 39.80 6.62 6.26
N GLY A 21 38.64 6.27 6.84
CA GLY A 21 38.45 5.08 7.65
C GLY A 21 38.08 3.80 6.87
N ILE A 22 37.86 3.89 5.56
CA ILE A 22 37.45 2.76 4.71
C ILE A 22 38.70 2.11 4.10
N ASP A 23 38.86 0.79 4.26
CA ASP A 23 39.91 0.03 3.58
C ASP A 23 39.56 -0.18 2.10
N LEU A 24 40.13 0.67 1.25
CA LEU A 24 39.91 0.64 -0.20
C LEU A 24 40.98 -0.18 -0.94
N SER A 25 41.86 -0.90 -0.23
CA SER A 25 42.99 -1.63 -0.83
C SER A 25 42.58 -2.80 -1.73
N GLY A 26 41.34 -3.29 -1.61
CA GLY A 26 40.75 -4.34 -2.45
C GLY A 26 40.14 -3.84 -3.76
N LEU A 27 40.02 -2.52 -3.97
CA LEU A 27 39.49 -1.98 -5.22
C LEU A 27 40.59 -1.94 -6.29
N PRO A 28 40.27 -2.23 -7.56
CA PRO A 28 41.23 -2.17 -8.67
C PRO A 28 41.67 -0.73 -9.02
N ILE A 29 41.34 0.26 -8.19
CA ILE A 29 41.48 1.70 -8.46
C ILE A 29 42.14 2.37 -7.26
N ASN A 30 43.13 3.24 -7.52
CA ASN A 30 43.74 4.05 -6.47
C ASN A 30 42.88 5.29 -6.16
N LEU A 31 42.04 5.19 -5.13
CA LEU A 31 41.17 6.27 -4.67
C LEU A 31 41.84 7.20 -3.66
N SER A 32 43.10 6.97 -3.27
CA SER A 32 43.76 7.79 -2.22
C SER A 32 43.91 9.26 -2.63
N GLY A 33 43.95 9.55 -3.92
CA GLY A 33 44.03 10.91 -4.46
C GLY A 33 42.75 11.71 -4.28
N ILE A 34 41.57 11.06 -4.30
CA ILE A 34 40.29 11.77 -4.17
C ILE A 34 39.94 12.06 -2.70
N ILE A 35 40.33 11.20 -1.76
CA ILE A 35 40.06 11.36 -0.32
C ILE A 35 40.63 12.68 0.20
N GLY A 36 41.84 13.04 -0.25
CA GLY A 36 42.48 14.31 0.13
C GLY A 36 41.85 15.57 -0.50
N ASP A 37 40.98 15.40 -1.50
CA ASP A 37 40.34 16.49 -2.25
C ASP A 37 38.79 16.49 -2.12
N VAL A 38 38.23 15.73 -1.19
CA VAL A 38 36.77 15.71 -0.94
C VAL A 38 36.28 17.09 -0.50
N GLU A 39 37.06 17.77 0.34
CA GLU A 39 36.71 19.09 0.84
C GLU A 39 36.53 20.13 -0.27
N PRO A 40 37.49 20.34 -1.20
CA PRO A 40 37.28 21.23 -2.33
C PRO A 40 36.12 20.80 -3.24
N ILE A 41 35.86 19.50 -3.44
CA ILE A 41 34.72 19.02 -4.24
C ILE A 41 33.38 19.43 -3.61
N VAL A 42 33.20 19.19 -2.31
CA VAL A 42 31.98 19.58 -1.58
C VAL A 42 31.81 21.10 -1.54
N ASN A 43 32.90 21.84 -1.39
CA ASN A 43 32.89 23.30 -1.46
C ASN A 43 32.41 23.82 -2.83
N ASN A 44 32.91 23.24 -3.93
CA ASN A 44 32.49 23.62 -5.28
C ASN A 44 30.99 23.35 -5.53
N LEU A 45 30.45 22.27 -4.94
CA LEU A 45 29.02 21.99 -4.98
C LEU A 45 28.20 23.05 -4.24
N ILE A 46 28.63 23.45 -3.05
CA ILE A 46 27.97 24.51 -2.27
C ILE A 46 28.03 25.84 -3.03
N ASP A 47 29.21 26.19 -3.55
CA ASP A 47 29.41 27.42 -4.33
C ASP A 47 28.51 27.42 -5.58
N HIS A 48 28.35 26.30 -6.30
CA HIS A 48 27.40 26.17 -7.42
C HIS A 48 25.95 26.45 -6.99
N LEU A 49 25.50 25.87 -5.88
CA LEU A 49 24.14 26.10 -5.37
C LEU A 49 23.94 27.57 -4.98
N GLU A 50 24.93 28.22 -4.36
CA GLU A 50 24.80 29.61 -3.89
C GLU A 50 24.97 30.66 -4.99
N ASP A 51 25.82 30.41 -5.97
CA ASP A 51 26.19 31.37 -7.01
C ASP A 51 25.36 31.22 -8.28
N ASN A 52 24.88 30.02 -8.60
CA ASN A 52 24.12 29.75 -9.82
C ASN A 52 22.63 29.52 -9.52
N VAL A 53 22.31 28.65 -8.54
CA VAL A 53 20.91 28.28 -8.26
C VAL A 53 20.22 29.35 -7.42
N LEU A 54 20.90 29.85 -6.40
CA LEU A 54 20.41 30.90 -5.49
C LEU A 54 20.98 32.29 -5.82
N ALA A 55 21.40 32.51 -7.07
CA ALA A 55 22.01 33.77 -7.52
C ALA A 55 21.11 34.98 -7.24
N ASP A 56 19.83 34.84 -7.57
CA ASP A 56 18.79 35.87 -7.46
C ASP A 56 18.00 35.79 -6.14
N TYR A 57 18.37 34.87 -5.23
CA TYR A 57 17.69 34.70 -3.96
C TYR A 57 18.07 35.82 -2.97
N GLU A 58 17.05 36.47 -2.40
CA GLU A 58 17.21 37.45 -1.33
C GLU A 58 16.72 36.88 0.00
N TYR A 59 17.60 36.80 1.00
CA TYR A 59 17.23 36.42 2.37
C TYR A 59 16.57 37.60 3.10
N HIS A 60 15.40 37.36 3.68
CA HIS A 60 14.60 38.31 4.43
C HIS A 60 14.63 38.09 5.96
N GLY A 61 15.21 36.98 6.42
CA GLY A 61 15.40 36.71 7.85
C GLY A 61 16.55 37.50 8.49
N THR A 62 16.73 37.32 9.81
CA THR A 62 17.79 38.00 10.58
C THR A 62 18.93 37.09 10.99
N ARG A 63 18.70 35.77 11.03
CA ARG A 63 19.62 34.78 11.60
C ARG A 63 20.92 34.66 10.81
N PHE A 64 20.82 34.61 9.48
CA PHE A 64 21.96 34.46 8.58
C PHE A 64 22.35 35.75 7.86
N ALA A 65 21.67 36.87 8.11
CA ALA A 65 21.87 38.13 7.38
C ALA A 65 23.31 38.66 7.49
N ALA A 66 23.93 38.54 8.67
CA ALA A 66 25.31 38.96 8.88
C ALA A 66 26.32 38.05 8.16
N ASP A 67 26.06 36.74 8.12
CA ASP A 67 26.93 35.75 7.48
C ASP A 67 26.84 35.84 5.96
N ILE A 68 25.63 36.05 5.41
CA ILE A 68 25.40 36.32 3.99
C ILE A 68 26.07 37.64 3.58
N ALA A 69 25.93 38.71 4.37
CA ALA A 69 26.60 39.98 4.11
C ALA A 69 28.14 39.89 4.19
N ALA A 70 28.66 38.89 4.91
CA ALA A 70 30.07 38.58 5.00
C ALA A 70 30.53 37.56 3.93
N ASP A 71 29.66 37.15 3.01
CA ASP A 71 29.93 36.20 1.94
C ASP A 71 30.52 34.87 2.46
N LYS A 72 30.00 34.41 3.61
CA LYS A 72 30.40 33.11 4.15
C LYS A 72 29.77 32.00 3.30
N ARG A 73 30.59 31.08 2.80
CA ARG A 73 30.15 29.87 2.12
C ARG A 73 29.09 29.12 2.93
N GLY A 74 28.00 28.74 2.27
CA GLY A 74 26.86 28.03 2.86
C GLY A 74 25.84 28.94 3.55
N ALA A 75 26.10 30.24 3.70
CA ALA A 75 25.20 31.14 4.40
C ALA A 75 23.91 31.45 3.62
N LYS A 76 23.96 31.58 2.29
CA LYS A 76 22.74 31.76 1.46
C LYS A 76 21.91 30.49 1.48
N LEU A 77 22.53 29.32 1.35
CA LEU A 77 21.85 28.04 1.42
C LEU A 77 21.21 27.82 2.80
N CYS A 78 21.92 28.15 3.89
CA CYS A 78 21.36 28.12 5.24
C CYS A 78 20.18 29.09 5.41
N GLY A 79 20.29 30.30 4.86
CA GLY A 79 19.21 31.29 4.87
C GLY A 79 17.97 30.79 4.13
N TYR A 80 18.15 30.21 2.96
CA TYR A 80 17.09 29.63 2.15
C TYR A 80 16.34 28.52 2.89
N VAL A 81 17.07 27.56 3.46
CA VAL A 81 16.49 26.47 4.25
C VAL A 81 15.82 26.99 5.53
N ASP A 82 16.37 28.01 6.18
CA ASP A 82 15.78 28.63 7.37
C ASP A 82 14.41 29.27 7.08
N GLU A 83 14.27 30.00 5.96
CA GLU A 83 12.99 30.55 5.54
C GLU A 83 11.98 29.48 5.14
N LEU A 84 12.44 28.44 4.43
CA LEU A 84 11.60 27.31 4.08
C LEU A 84 11.05 26.60 5.33
N LEU A 85 11.93 26.31 6.30
CA LEU A 85 11.53 25.72 7.57
C LEU A 85 10.58 26.64 8.34
N GLN A 86 10.83 27.95 8.35
CA GLN A 86 9.90 28.91 8.98
C GLN A 86 8.51 28.87 8.33
N LYS A 87 8.40 28.73 7.01
CA LYS A 87 7.09 28.56 6.35
C LYS A 87 6.41 27.26 6.80
N ALA A 88 7.15 26.14 6.81
CA ALA A 88 6.63 24.83 7.18
C ALA A 88 6.16 24.78 8.65
N VAL A 89 6.98 25.24 9.60
CA VAL A 89 6.63 25.20 11.02
C VAL A 89 5.51 26.15 11.40
N ASN A 90 5.36 27.27 10.67
CA ASN A 90 4.29 28.25 10.88
C ASN A 90 3.04 27.97 10.03
N LEU A 91 2.94 26.80 9.38
CA LEU A 91 1.76 26.40 8.64
C LEU A 91 0.54 26.42 9.58
N PRO A 92 -0.52 27.21 9.30
CA PRO A 92 -1.71 27.22 10.13
C PRO A 92 -2.45 25.89 10.05
N MET A 93 -2.80 25.33 11.21
CA MET A 93 -3.45 24.02 11.32
C MET A 93 -4.97 24.12 11.48
N ASN A 94 -5.47 25.25 12.00
CA ASN A 94 -6.87 25.41 12.36
C ASN A 94 -7.31 26.88 12.38
N SER A 95 -8.60 27.09 12.63
CA SER A 95 -9.23 28.41 12.77
C SER A 95 -8.76 29.23 13.99
N ALA A 96 -8.11 28.60 14.98
CA ALA A 96 -7.44 29.29 16.08
C ALA A 96 -6.05 29.81 15.69
N ASN A 97 -5.58 29.47 14.49
CA ASN A 97 -4.28 29.83 13.95
C ASN A 97 -3.12 29.23 14.77
N ASP A 98 -3.34 28.05 15.36
CA ASP A 98 -2.24 27.23 15.87
C ASP A 98 -1.35 26.83 14.70
N THR A 99 -0.04 26.95 14.88
CA THR A 99 0.91 26.54 13.86
C THR A 99 1.16 25.03 13.93
N LEU A 100 1.65 24.42 12.84
CA LEU A 100 2.05 23.01 12.81
C LEU A 100 3.00 22.69 13.97
N PHE A 101 3.96 23.55 14.24
CA PHE A 101 4.89 23.37 15.35
C PHE A 101 4.20 23.49 16.71
N ASP A 102 3.40 24.53 16.93
CA ASP A 102 2.73 24.75 18.22
C ASP A 102 1.76 23.62 18.54
N PHE A 103 1.02 23.12 17.54
CA PHE A 103 0.07 22.03 17.71
C PHE A 103 0.76 20.71 18.03
N VAL A 104 1.74 20.30 17.22
CA VAL A 104 2.45 19.02 17.40
C VAL A 104 3.30 19.02 18.67
N MET A 105 4.04 20.09 18.93
CA MET A 105 4.85 20.18 20.15
C MET A 105 3.98 20.39 21.39
N GLY A 106 2.82 21.05 21.27
CA GLY A 106 1.82 21.14 22.33
C GLY A 106 1.37 19.75 22.76
N ALA A 107 0.91 18.93 21.80
CA ALA A 107 0.51 17.55 22.04
C ALA A 107 1.62 16.73 22.74
N TYR A 108 2.85 16.78 22.22
CA TYR A 108 3.98 16.08 22.84
C TYR A 108 4.29 16.56 24.26
N LEU A 109 4.23 17.88 24.50
CA LEU A 109 4.47 18.45 25.83
C LEU A 109 3.36 18.10 26.81
N ASP A 110 2.11 18.01 26.35
CA ASP A 110 0.98 17.56 27.15
C ASP A 110 1.16 16.10 27.56
N HIS A 111 1.55 15.23 26.62
CA HIS A 111 1.88 13.83 26.90
C HIS A 111 2.99 13.69 27.95
N VAL A 112 4.13 14.34 27.74
CA VAL A 112 5.27 14.30 28.67
C VAL A 112 4.93 14.96 30.01
N GLY A 113 3.98 15.90 30.00
CA GLY A 113 3.43 16.55 31.17
C GLY A 113 2.42 15.70 31.96
N GLY A 114 1.90 14.63 31.37
CA GLY A 114 0.77 13.85 31.91
C GLY A 114 -0.51 14.69 31.98
N THR A 115 -0.71 15.58 31.00
CA THR A 115 -1.89 16.45 30.87
C THR A 115 -2.69 16.17 29.60
N ASP A 116 -2.46 15.01 29.00
CA ASP A 116 -3.34 14.37 28.04
C ASP A 116 -4.75 14.20 28.59
N ARG A 117 -5.72 14.18 27.68
CA ARG A 117 -7.15 14.30 28.00
C ARG A 117 -7.98 13.44 27.06
N ALA A 118 -9.22 13.18 27.44
CA ALA A 118 -10.15 12.50 26.54
C ALA A 118 -10.48 13.37 25.32
N LEU A 119 -10.77 12.73 24.17
CA LEU A 119 -11.16 13.43 22.94
C LEU A 119 -12.36 14.37 23.14
N ALA A 120 -13.28 14.00 24.04
CA ALA A 120 -14.45 14.82 24.38
C ALA A 120 -14.10 16.20 24.96
N ASP A 121 -12.89 16.37 25.50
CA ASP A 121 -12.39 17.62 26.04
C ASP A 121 -11.58 18.45 25.01
N ALA A 122 -11.41 17.95 23.78
CA ALA A 122 -10.78 18.68 22.70
C ALA A 122 -11.67 19.83 22.21
N THR A 123 -11.05 20.97 21.90
CA THR A 123 -11.72 22.14 21.34
C THR A 123 -12.07 21.92 19.87
N ALA A 124 -13.03 22.70 19.35
CA ALA A 124 -13.44 22.61 17.95
C ALA A 124 -12.27 22.90 16.96
N SER A 125 -11.35 23.79 17.33
CA SER A 125 -10.15 24.07 16.51
C SER A 125 -9.13 22.95 16.54
N GLU A 126 -9.03 22.21 17.64
CA GLU A 126 -8.17 21.02 17.72
C GLU A 126 -8.77 19.86 16.91
N ILE A 127 -10.09 19.70 16.94
CA ILE A 127 -10.80 18.75 16.07
C ILE A 127 -10.59 19.09 14.60
N GLU A 128 -10.68 20.37 14.22
CA GLU A 128 -10.38 20.83 12.84
C GLU A 128 -8.94 20.49 12.43
N ALA A 129 -7.95 20.68 13.31
CA ALA A 129 -6.56 20.30 13.03
C ALA A 129 -6.40 18.79 12.86
N PHE A 130 -7.07 17.98 13.67
CA PHE A 130 -7.10 16.53 13.52
C PHE A 130 -7.76 16.08 12.21
N GLU A 131 -8.88 16.69 11.83
CA GLU A 131 -9.54 16.42 10.55
C GLU A 131 -8.62 16.77 9.37
N GLY A 132 -7.94 17.91 9.42
CA GLY A 132 -6.97 18.33 8.39
C GLY A 132 -5.74 17.43 8.28
N LEU A 133 -5.31 16.82 9.39
CA LEU A 133 -4.31 15.75 9.37
C LEU A 133 -4.89 14.47 8.77
N LYS A 134 -6.02 13.96 9.30
CA LYS A 134 -6.63 12.69 8.89
C LYS A 134 -6.97 12.66 7.39
N ASN A 135 -7.45 13.77 6.83
CA ASN A 135 -7.78 13.85 5.40
C ASN A 135 -6.62 14.28 4.49
N GLY A 136 -5.41 14.44 5.03
CA GLY A 136 -4.20 14.80 4.28
C GLY A 136 -4.10 16.26 3.84
N THR A 137 -5.07 17.13 4.10
CA THR A 137 -5.03 18.56 3.68
C THR A 137 -3.83 19.29 4.27
N THR A 138 -3.50 19.03 5.53
CA THR A 138 -2.31 19.59 6.19
C THR A 138 -1.03 19.10 5.53
N ILE A 139 -0.95 17.80 5.21
CA ILE A 139 0.22 17.20 4.56
C ILE A 139 0.41 17.78 3.16
N LYS A 140 -0.68 17.91 2.40
CA LYS A 140 -0.66 18.56 1.10
C LYS A 140 -0.13 19.99 1.20
N ALA A 141 -0.64 20.79 2.13
CA ALA A 141 -0.18 22.16 2.33
C ALA A 141 1.32 22.23 2.73
N LEU A 142 1.79 21.28 3.53
CA LEU A 142 3.20 21.14 3.88
C LEU A 142 4.05 20.78 2.66
N LEU A 143 3.62 19.81 1.84
CA LEU A 143 4.32 19.41 0.62
C LEU A 143 4.28 20.50 -0.46
N ASP A 144 3.18 21.26 -0.56
CA ASP A 144 3.10 22.44 -1.44
C ASP A 144 4.17 23.48 -1.06
N ILE A 145 4.48 23.65 0.24
CA ILE A 145 5.59 24.50 0.70
C ILE A 145 6.95 23.88 0.36
N LEU A 146 7.14 22.59 0.67
CA LEU A 146 8.43 21.90 0.54
C LEU A 146 8.81 21.63 -0.91
N LEU A 147 7.84 21.42 -1.80
CA LEU A 147 8.06 21.07 -3.21
C LEU A 147 7.76 22.25 -4.16
N ASP A 148 7.46 23.44 -3.63
CA ASP A 148 7.21 24.63 -4.46
C ASP A 148 8.36 24.87 -5.46
N LYS A 149 7.99 25.01 -6.73
CA LYS A 149 8.95 25.08 -7.84
C LYS A 149 9.85 26.32 -7.81
N ASN A 150 9.54 27.32 -6.99
CA ASN A 150 10.28 28.58 -6.92
C ASN A 150 10.95 28.81 -5.57
N THR A 151 10.35 28.33 -4.49
CA THR A 151 10.70 28.68 -3.11
C THR A 151 10.83 27.49 -2.17
N GLY A 152 10.57 26.26 -2.66
CA GLY A 152 10.73 25.00 -1.94
C GLY A 152 12.10 24.36 -2.14
N LEU A 153 12.22 23.05 -1.92
CA LEU A 153 13.43 22.28 -2.19
C LEU A 153 13.64 22.02 -3.69
N TYR A 154 12.59 22.13 -4.50
CA TYR A 154 12.64 21.79 -5.92
C TYR A 154 13.74 22.53 -6.69
N PRO A 155 13.94 23.86 -6.58
CA PRO A 155 15.06 24.56 -7.23
C PRO A 155 16.44 24.01 -6.84
N ILE A 156 16.63 23.67 -5.56
CA ILE A 156 17.91 23.15 -5.05
C ILE A 156 18.20 21.79 -5.67
N VAL A 157 17.22 20.88 -5.63
CA VAL A 157 17.36 19.53 -6.18
C VAL A 157 17.55 19.59 -7.70
N MET A 158 16.77 20.41 -8.40
CA MET A 158 16.89 20.60 -9.85
C MET A 158 18.23 21.23 -10.24
N GLY A 159 18.78 22.10 -9.40
CA GLY A 159 20.09 22.72 -9.59
C GLY A 159 21.25 21.73 -9.51
N LEU A 160 21.08 20.60 -8.82
CA LEU A 160 22.06 19.50 -8.82
C LEU A 160 22.18 18.81 -10.18
N PHE A 161 21.16 18.94 -11.04
CA PHE A 161 21.19 18.40 -12.39
C PHE A 161 21.82 19.36 -13.42
N ASP A 162 22.14 20.60 -13.03
CA ASP A 162 22.83 21.53 -13.90
C ASP A 162 24.31 21.12 -14.10
N THR A 163 24.93 21.63 -15.15
CA THR A 163 26.36 21.41 -15.38
C THR A 163 27.17 22.07 -14.28
N MET A 164 28.04 21.30 -13.62
CA MET A 164 28.86 21.76 -12.48
C MET A 164 30.34 21.55 -12.78
N ASP A 165 31.16 22.54 -12.44
CA ASP A 165 32.62 22.42 -12.44
C ASP A 165 33.10 22.08 -11.02
N LEU A 166 33.54 20.83 -10.82
CA LEU A 166 34.05 20.35 -9.53
C LEU A 166 35.58 20.45 -9.44
N SER A 167 36.28 21.01 -10.43
CA SER A 167 37.74 20.94 -10.55
C SER A 167 38.49 21.94 -9.67
N ALA A 168 37.83 23.03 -9.26
CA ALA A 168 38.49 24.11 -8.55
C ALA A 168 39.05 23.65 -7.19
N GLY A 169 40.35 23.87 -6.97
CA GLY A 169 41.03 23.51 -5.71
C GLY A 169 41.31 22.01 -5.53
N VAL A 170 40.94 21.15 -6.49
CA VAL A 170 41.27 19.71 -6.50
C VAL A 170 42.70 19.52 -7.02
N SER A 171 43.48 18.65 -6.37
CA SER A 171 44.85 18.35 -6.81
C SER A 171 44.89 17.61 -8.15
N ASP A 172 46.02 17.69 -8.87
CA ASP A 172 46.21 16.93 -10.13
C ASP A 172 45.99 15.41 -9.94
N SER A 173 46.32 14.87 -8.76
CA SER A 173 46.06 13.47 -8.39
C SER A 173 44.58 13.18 -8.13
N GLY A 174 43.86 14.09 -7.49
CA GLY A 174 42.42 13.98 -7.29
C GLY A 174 41.66 14.11 -8.60
N LEU A 175 42.04 15.05 -9.47
CA LEU A 175 41.48 15.21 -10.80
C LEU A 175 41.69 13.98 -11.67
N GLN A 176 42.88 13.36 -11.64
CA GLN A 176 43.12 12.09 -12.33
C GLN A 176 42.24 10.97 -11.78
N SER A 177 42.09 10.87 -10.46
CA SER A 177 41.28 9.83 -9.81
C SER A 177 39.79 10.01 -10.15
N LEU A 178 39.28 11.24 -10.05
CA LEU A 178 37.89 11.56 -10.32
C LEU A 178 37.55 11.44 -11.81
N ASN A 179 38.39 11.95 -12.72
CA ASN A 179 38.21 11.73 -14.16
C ASN A 179 38.27 10.26 -14.55
N TYR A 180 39.12 9.46 -13.90
CA TYR A 180 39.17 8.02 -14.17
C TYR A 180 37.88 7.32 -13.77
N ILE A 181 37.30 7.64 -12.60
CA ILE A 181 36.02 7.08 -12.13
C ILE A 181 34.89 7.51 -13.08
N LEU A 182 34.81 8.81 -13.38
CA LEU A 182 33.79 9.38 -14.26
C LEU A 182 33.89 8.82 -15.68
N ASP A 183 35.09 8.67 -16.24
CA ASP A 183 35.29 8.13 -17.59
C ASP A 183 34.98 6.62 -17.63
N MET A 184 35.51 5.85 -16.67
CA MET A 184 35.34 4.40 -16.63
C MET A 184 33.88 3.97 -16.49
N PHE A 185 33.09 4.68 -15.68
CA PHE A 185 31.70 4.32 -15.42
C PHE A 185 30.69 5.12 -16.25
N LEU A 186 30.94 6.41 -16.50
CA LEU A 186 29.97 7.31 -17.12
C LEU A 186 30.44 7.82 -18.49
N GLY A 187 31.73 7.71 -18.84
CA GLY A 187 32.33 8.31 -20.03
C GLY A 187 32.42 9.84 -19.95
N LEU A 188 32.60 10.36 -18.73
CA LEU A 188 32.61 11.79 -18.42
C LEU A 188 33.95 12.24 -17.81
N THR A 189 34.11 13.56 -17.72
CA THR A 189 35.18 14.24 -17.01
C THR A 189 34.57 15.23 -16.00
N VAL A 190 35.36 15.69 -15.04
CA VAL A 190 34.92 16.69 -14.05
C VAL A 190 34.43 17.99 -14.67
N ASP A 191 34.95 18.37 -15.84
CA ASP A 191 34.61 19.62 -16.53
C ASP A 191 33.31 19.53 -17.35
N ASN A 192 32.70 18.34 -17.46
CA ASN A 192 31.50 18.11 -18.27
C ASN A 192 30.45 17.23 -17.57
N LEU A 193 30.51 17.13 -16.24
CA LEU A 193 29.52 16.41 -15.46
C LEU A 193 28.15 17.09 -15.59
N ASN A 194 27.23 16.42 -16.27
CA ASN A 194 25.85 16.86 -16.46
C ASN A 194 24.91 15.71 -16.11
N LEU A 195 24.39 15.73 -14.88
CA LEU A 195 23.46 14.69 -14.41
C LEU A 195 22.10 14.76 -15.11
N ASN A 196 21.79 15.85 -15.82
CA ASN A 196 20.61 15.93 -16.66
C ASN A 196 20.74 15.15 -17.98
N ASP A 197 21.93 14.69 -18.38
CA ASP A 197 22.07 13.87 -19.58
C ASP A 197 21.50 12.46 -19.33
N ALA A 198 20.53 12.07 -20.14
CA ALA A 198 19.86 10.77 -20.04
C ALA A 198 20.83 9.59 -20.05
N LYS A 199 21.88 9.64 -20.87
CA LYS A 199 22.88 8.57 -20.95
C LYS A 199 23.73 8.47 -19.69
N VAL A 200 23.90 9.59 -18.98
CA VAL A 200 24.62 9.64 -17.71
C VAL A 200 23.77 9.03 -16.61
N LEU A 201 22.49 9.36 -16.58
CA LEU A 201 21.52 8.81 -15.63
C LEU A 201 21.35 7.29 -15.81
N GLU A 202 21.19 6.82 -17.06
CA GLU A 202 21.11 5.39 -17.40
C GLU A 202 22.33 4.61 -16.89
N LYS A 203 23.53 5.13 -17.12
CA LYS A 203 24.76 4.48 -16.65
C LYS A 203 24.90 4.53 -15.13
N LEU A 204 24.46 5.62 -14.49
CA LEU A 204 24.46 5.73 -13.02
C LEU A 204 23.55 4.64 -12.41
N PHE A 205 22.35 4.45 -12.95
CA PHE A 205 21.41 3.45 -12.46
C PHE A 205 21.89 2.02 -12.76
N ALA A 206 22.48 1.79 -13.94
CA ALA A 206 23.14 0.52 -14.24
C ALA A 206 24.32 0.23 -13.28
N MET A 207 25.04 1.26 -12.83
CA MET A 207 26.10 1.12 -11.82
C MET A 207 25.53 0.73 -10.46
N LEU A 208 24.43 1.35 -10.02
CA LEU A 208 23.76 0.98 -8.77
C LEU A 208 23.36 -0.51 -8.77
N LYS A 209 22.85 -1.02 -9.90
CA LYS A 209 22.53 -2.46 -10.06
C LYS A 209 23.75 -3.36 -9.83
N LEU A 210 24.95 -2.94 -10.24
CA LEU A 210 26.20 -3.70 -9.97
C LEU A 210 26.56 -3.77 -8.48
N PHE A 211 26.07 -2.84 -7.67
CA PHE A 211 26.21 -2.84 -6.22
C PHE A 211 25.00 -3.46 -5.49
N GLY A 212 24.13 -4.17 -6.23
CA GLY A 212 22.93 -4.81 -5.67
C GLY A 212 21.80 -3.84 -5.36
N VAL A 213 21.86 -2.61 -5.87
CA VAL A 213 20.81 -1.59 -5.73
C VAL A 213 20.10 -1.45 -7.07
N ASP A 214 18.99 -2.16 -7.27
CA ASP A 214 18.11 -1.89 -8.41
C ASP A 214 17.02 -0.92 -7.99
N PRO A 215 17.05 0.34 -8.47
CA PRO A 215 16.04 1.32 -8.08
C PRO A 215 14.68 1.08 -8.75
N GLY A 216 14.56 0.15 -9.71
CA GLY A 216 13.27 -0.26 -10.28
C GLY A 216 12.60 0.77 -11.21
N PHE A 217 13.32 1.81 -11.64
CA PHE A 217 12.79 2.82 -12.56
C PHE A 217 13.28 2.60 -14.00
N ASP A 218 12.36 2.63 -14.97
CA ASP A 218 12.71 2.70 -16.38
C ASP A 218 12.99 4.14 -16.79
N LEU A 219 14.24 4.41 -17.17
CA LEU A 219 14.72 5.75 -17.47
C LEU A 219 14.42 6.20 -18.91
N LYS A 220 13.99 5.34 -19.85
CA LYS A 220 13.69 5.62 -21.29
C LYS A 220 14.32 6.89 -21.91
N GLY A 221 15.63 7.11 -21.80
CA GLY A 221 16.27 8.32 -22.34
C GLY A 221 15.79 9.65 -21.73
N MET A 222 15.16 9.62 -20.56
CA MET A 222 14.74 10.78 -19.79
C MET A 222 15.95 11.52 -19.24
N SER A 223 15.86 12.85 -19.28
CA SER A 223 16.81 13.71 -18.59
C SER A 223 16.61 13.57 -17.07
N GLY A 224 17.64 13.79 -16.25
CA GLY A 224 17.52 13.72 -14.78
C GLY A 224 16.42 14.62 -14.21
N LYS A 225 16.21 15.80 -14.81
CA LYS A 225 15.10 16.71 -14.49
C LYS A 225 13.74 16.14 -14.85
N ALA A 226 13.60 15.55 -16.04
CA ALA A 226 12.36 14.92 -16.48
C ALA A 226 12.02 13.70 -15.61
N PHE A 227 13.03 12.91 -15.23
CA PHE A 227 12.88 11.82 -14.27
C PHE A 227 12.34 12.30 -12.92
N LEU A 228 12.89 13.38 -12.35
CA LEU A 228 12.39 13.91 -11.08
C LEU A 228 10.95 14.42 -11.18
N ASP A 229 10.61 15.13 -12.26
CA ASP A 229 9.24 15.58 -12.50
C ASP A 229 8.25 14.40 -12.65
N ASP A 230 8.67 13.32 -13.32
CA ASP A 230 7.90 12.10 -13.50
C ASP A 230 7.65 11.35 -12.18
N ILE A 231 8.68 11.24 -11.32
CA ILE A 231 8.55 10.67 -9.97
C ILE A 231 7.59 11.50 -9.11
N LEU A 232 7.74 12.83 -9.10
CA LEU A 232 6.84 13.69 -8.33
C LEU A 232 5.40 13.58 -8.83
N ALA A 233 5.18 13.51 -10.15
CA ALA A 233 3.84 13.36 -10.72
C ALA A 233 3.22 11.98 -10.46
N SER A 234 4.03 10.93 -10.40
CA SER A 234 3.55 9.55 -10.23
C SER A 234 3.30 9.16 -8.77
N TYR A 235 4.09 9.70 -7.84
CA TYR A 235 4.05 9.26 -6.44
C TYR A 235 3.46 10.29 -5.48
N VAL A 236 3.42 11.58 -5.82
CA VAL A 236 2.86 12.62 -4.94
C VAL A 236 1.37 12.80 -5.27
N THR A 237 0.56 11.87 -4.76
CA THR A 237 -0.90 11.78 -4.99
C THR A 237 -1.71 12.17 -3.75
N ASP A 238 -3.03 12.35 -3.91
CA ASP A 238 -3.95 12.60 -2.78
C ASP A 238 -3.99 11.43 -1.78
N SER A 239 -3.84 10.20 -2.26
CA SER A 239 -3.73 9.01 -1.41
C SER A 239 -2.45 9.01 -0.55
N LEU A 240 -1.32 9.50 -1.09
CA LEU A 240 -0.10 9.70 -0.30
C LEU A 240 -0.32 10.76 0.79
N TYR A 241 -0.96 11.90 0.46
CA TYR A 241 -1.25 12.95 1.44
C TYR A 241 -2.10 12.43 2.60
N THR A 242 -3.14 11.68 2.28
CA THR A 242 -4.05 11.08 3.26
C THR A 242 -3.32 10.06 4.13
N SER A 243 -2.55 9.16 3.51
CA SER A 243 -1.79 8.12 4.24
C SER A 243 -0.79 8.71 5.24
N LEU A 244 0.03 9.67 4.80
CA LEU A 244 0.96 10.38 5.69
C LEU A 244 0.22 11.18 6.76
N GLY A 245 -0.96 11.69 6.39
CA GLY A 245 -1.84 12.47 7.26
C GLY A 245 -2.42 11.64 8.41
N GLU A 246 -2.87 10.42 8.14
CA GLU A 246 -3.35 9.48 9.15
C GLU A 246 -2.25 9.03 10.11
N ILE A 247 -1.05 8.78 9.58
CA ILE A 247 0.11 8.44 10.42
C ILE A 247 0.45 9.61 11.34
N ALA A 248 0.54 10.82 10.79
CA ALA A 248 0.78 12.04 11.57
C ALA A 248 -0.35 12.27 12.59
N TYR A 249 -1.60 12.07 12.20
CA TYR A 249 -2.76 12.11 13.08
C TYR A 249 -2.61 11.10 14.22
N GLY A 250 -2.31 9.84 13.94
CA GLY A 250 -2.16 8.79 14.95
C GLY A 250 -1.07 9.12 15.98
N ILE A 251 0.08 9.63 15.53
CA ILE A 251 1.16 10.08 16.42
C ILE A 251 0.71 11.26 17.29
N VAL A 252 0.13 12.30 16.70
CA VAL A 252 -0.29 13.50 17.44
C VAL A 252 -1.46 13.20 18.37
N TYR A 253 -2.39 12.36 17.93
CA TYR A 253 -3.52 11.88 18.72
C TYR A 253 -3.02 11.10 19.94
N ALA A 254 -2.10 10.14 19.76
CA ALA A 254 -1.56 9.36 20.87
C ALA A 254 -0.79 10.21 21.90
N PHE A 255 -0.26 11.36 21.50
CA PHE A 255 0.33 12.31 22.46
C PHE A 255 -0.73 13.18 23.16
N MET A 256 -1.72 13.68 22.42
CA MET A 256 -2.66 14.67 22.96
C MET A 256 -3.85 14.04 23.69
N ILE A 257 -4.28 12.87 23.21
CA ILE A 257 -5.51 12.21 23.61
C ILE A 257 -5.18 10.87 24.26
N ASP A 258 -5.65 10.73 25.49
CA ASP A 258 -5.73 9.46 26.19
C ASP A 258 -7.20 9.27 26.60
N GLU A 259 -7.87 8.28 26.01
CA GLU A 259 -9.28 7.99 26.30
C GLU A 259 -9.47 7.40 27.69
N ASP A 260 -8.41 6.79 28.24
CA ASP A 260 -8.35 6.35 29.61
C ASP A 260 -7.89 7.47 30.54
N ALA A 261 -7.54 8.67 30.06
CA ALA A 261 -7.07 9.78 30.90
C ALA A 261 -8.07 10.12 32.02
N ALA A 262 -9.37 9.96 31.79
CA ALA A 262 -10.37 10.14 32.83
C ALA A 262 -10.30 9.03 33.89
N VAL A 263 -9.98 7.79 33.51
CA VAL A 263 -9.69 6.67 34.41
C VAL A 263 -8.34 6.90 35.07
N GLU A 264 -7.25 7.05 34.32
CA GLU A 264 -5.87 7.34 34.77
C GLU A 264 -5.79 8.54 35.73
N ASN A 265 -6.49 9.62 35.43
CA ASN A 265 -6.53 10.83 36.28
C ASN A 265 -7.61 10.78 37.38
N SER A 266 -8.51 9.79 37.37
CA SER A 266 -9.47 9.54 38.47
C SER A 266 -9.13 8.32 39.34
N VAL A 267 -8.16 7.49 38.95
CA VAL A 267 -7.49 6.56 39.83
C VAL A 267 -6.49 7.32 40.68
N GLY A 268 -6.90 7.60 41.92
CA GLY A 268 -5.96 7.39 43.00
C GLY A 268 -5.61 5.91 43.09
N GLU A 269 -4.80 5.35 42.17
CA GLU A 269 -4.33 3.95 42.17
C GLU A 269 -3.31 3.68 41.01
N TYR A 270 -2.06 4.10 41.20
CA TYR A 270 -0.85 3.61 40.48
C TYR A 270 0.21 3.16 41.48
N ALA A 271 1.21 2.40 41.02
CA ALA A 271 2.45 2.12 41.73
C ALA A 271 3.48 3.23 41.47
N LEU A 272 3.75 4.09 42.47
CA LEU A 272 4.85 5.05 42.40
C LEU A 272 5.99 4.60 43.32
N TYR A 273 7.09 4.12 42.73
CA TYR A 273 8.34 3.89 43.45
C TYR A 273 8.96 5.23 43.82
N ARG A 274 8.60 5.79 44.98
CA ARG A 274 9.44 6.83 45.58
C ARG A 274 10.55 6.17 46.38
N ALA A 275 11.67 5.91 45.71
CA ALA A 275 12.92 5.70 46.41
C ALA A 275 13.33 7.04 47.04
N ASP A 276 13.07 7.22 48.35
CA ASP A 276 13.90 8.15 49.10
C ASP A 276 15.29 7.52 49.30
N LYS A 277 16.25 8.29 49.84
CA LYS A 277 17.64 7.85 50.04
C LYS A 277 17.80 6.62 50.96
N GLN A 278 16.72 6.01 51.46
CA GLN A 278 16.72 4.87 52.37
C GLN A 278 15.97 3.61 51.88
N LEU A 279 15.42 3.57 50.66
CA LEU A 279 14.88 2.33 50.02
C LEU A 279 13.89 1.53 50.88
N SER A 280 12.80 2.15 51.37
CA SER A 280 11.68 1.41 51.99
C SER A 280 10.43 1.42 51.12
N ALA A 281 9.69 0.30 51.07
CA ALA A 281 8.47 0.12 50.27
C ALA A 281 7.33 -0.49 51.12
N SER A 282 6.08 -0.13 50.82
CA SER A 282 4.86 -0.67 51.45
C SER A 282 3.72 -0.85 50.42
N TYR A 283 2.82 -1.82 50.68
CA TYR A 283 1.90 -2.44 49.72
C TYR A 283 0.41 -2.14 50.02
N VAL A 284 -0.41 -1.87 48.99
CA VAL A 284 -1.89 -1.91 49.02
C VAL A 284 -2.42 -2.28 47.61
N GLN A 285 -3.61 -2.91 47.51
CA GLN A 285 -4.15 -3.65 46.34
C GLN A 285 -5.30 -2.89 45.63
N GLY A 286 -5.30 -2.87 44.28
CA GLY A 286 -6.39 -2.36 43.40
C GLY A 286 -6.90 -3.42 42.39
N ARG A 287 -7.97 -3.13 41.63
CA ARG A 287 -8.61 -4.04 40.65
C ARG A 287 -8.16 -3.73 39.21
N ILE A 288 -7.73 -4.77 38.48
CA ILE A 288 -7.49 -4.74 37.03
C ILE A 288 -8.84 -4.94 36.33
N ASP A 289 -9.13 -4.10 35.32
CA ASP A 289 -10.21 -4.39 34.38
C ASP A 289 -9.79 -5.57 33.49
N ASN A 290 -10.40 -6.73 33.73
CA ASN A 290 -10.11 -7.97 33.03
C ASN A 290 -11.14 -8.27 31.93
N THR A 291 -11.80 -7.25 31.38
CA THR A 291 -12.72 -7.45 30.26
C THR A 291 -11.93 -7.94 29.04
N PRO A 292 -12.22 -9.15 28.51
CA PRO A 292 -11.53 -9.68 27.34
C PRO A 292 -11.92 -8.88 26.10
N THR A 293 -10.93 -8.38 25.36
CA THR A 293 -11.13 -7.69 24.09
C THR A 293 -10.11 -8.13 23.04
N VAL A 294 -10.35 -7.77 21.79
CA VAL A 294 -9.42 -8.02 20.67
C VAL A 294 -8.15 -7.19 20.82
N GLU A 295 -8.29 -5.91 21.23
CA GLU A 295 -7.18 -4.96 21.39
C GLU A 295 -6.21 -5.40 22.50
N ARG A 296 -6.71 -6.13 23.50
CA ARG A 296 -5.91 -6.75 24.56
C ARG A 296 -5.37 -8.14 24.19
N GLY A 297 -5.57 -8.58 22.94
CA GLY A 297 -5.17 -9.90 22.44
C GLY A 297 -5.91 -11.09 23.07
N MET A 298 -6.95 -10.84 23.88
CA MET A 298 -7.66 -11.90 24.62
C MET A 298 -8.74 -12.58 23.77
N LEU A 299 -9.29 -11.91 22.76
CA LEU A 299 -10.30 -12.47 21.86
C LEU A 299 -9.71 -12.75 20.47
N PRO A 300 -10.24 -13.75 19.74
CA PRO A 300 -9.84 -14.03 18.36
C PRO A 300 -9.93 -12.80 17.45
N THR A 301 -8.88 -12.58 16.67
CA THR A 301 -8.80 -11.53 15.64
C THR A 301 -8.23 -12.07 14.34
N GLN A 302 -8.32 -11.27 13.28
CA GLN A 302 -7.77 -11.56 11.95
C GLN A 302 -8.20 -12.95 11.43
N LEU A 303 -9.45 -13.33 11.69
CA LEU A 303 -10.00 -14.62 11.31
C LEU A 303 -10.21 -14.66 9.79
N THR A 304 -9.56 -15.62 9.14
CA THR A 304 -9.69 -15.92 7.72
C THR A 304 -10.37 -17.26 7.49
N VAL A 305 -11.10 -17.36 6.37
CA VAL A 305 -11.78 -18.59 5.93
C VAL A 305 -11.33 -18.90 4.51
N ALA A 306 -10.73 -20.07 4.31
CA ALA A 306 -10.26 -20.55 3.01
C ALA A 306 -10.93 -21.89 2.64
N PHE A 307 -10.91 -22.22 1.35
CA PHE A 307 -11.24 -23.58 0.92
C PHE A 307 -10.24 -24.59 1.50
N GLY A 308 -10.72 -25.77 1.88
CA GLY A 308 -9.85 -26.92 2.15
C GLY A 308 -9.49 -27.67 0.87
N GLU A 309 -8.97 -28.89 1.00
CA GLU A 309 -8.57 -29.74 -0.14
C GLU A 309 -9.69 -29.97 -1.16
N ASP A 310 -10.93 -30.10 -0.69
CA ASP A 310 -12.14 -30.18 -1.51
C ASP A 310 -13.11 -29.07 -1.07
N PRO A 311 -13.32 -28.00 -1.86
CA PRO A 311 -14.24 -26.91 -1.56
C PRO A 311 -15.65 -27.34 -1.16
N ALA A 312 -16.14 -28.49 -1.63
CA ALA A 312 -17.49 -28.98 -1.37
C ALA A 312 -17.61 -29.69 -0.01
N THR A 313 -16.50 -30.18 0.55
CA THR A 313 -16.53 -31.01 1.77
C THR A 313 -15.54 -30.57 2.85
N SER A 314 -14.74 -29.52 2.61
CA SER A 314 -13.74 -29.04 3.55
C SER A 314 -13.56 -27.52 3.55
N LYS A 315 -13.16 -26.97 4.71
CA LYS A 315 -12.89 -25.54 4.96
C LYS A 315 -11.77 -25.37 5.98
N ASN A 316 -10.93 -24.36 5.78
CA ASN A 316 -9.80 -24.07 6.64
C ASN A 316 -9.97 -22.68 7.29
N PHE A 317 -9.59 -22.58 8.56
CA PHE A 317 -9.74 -21.39 9.39
C PHE A 317 -8.42 -21.06 10.06
N VAL A 318 -8.05 -19.78 10.06
CA VAL A 318 -6.88 -19.26 10.79
C VAL A 318 -7.30 -18.01 11.55
N TRP A 319 -6.85 -17.84 12.79
CA TRP A 319 -7.05 -16.61 13.56
C TRP A 319 -5.88 -16.41 14.54
N PHE A 320 -5.85 -15.23 15.16
CA PHE A 320 -4.79 -14.84 16.08
C PHE A 320 -5.32 -14.35 17.42
N THR A 321 -4.48 -14.47 18.44
CA THR A 321 -4.63 -13.91 19.78
C THR A 321 -3.25 -13.49 20.30
N ASP A 322 -3.19 -13.00 21.53
CA ASP A 322 -1.97 -12.97 22.32
C ASP A 322 -1.34 -14.37 22.42
N GLU A 323 -0.01 -14.44 22.48
CA GLU A 323 0.78 -15.67 22.49
C GLU A 323 0.50 -16.57 23.70
N ASP A 324 -0.06 -16.05 24.79
CA ASP A 324 -0.38 -16.85 25.98
C ASP A 324 -1.77 -17.50 25.93
N ILE A 325 -2.60 -17.15 24.94
CA ILE A 325 -3.92 -17.75 24.71
C ILE A 325 -3.77 -18.93 23.76
N SER A 326 -3.75 -20.15 24.31
CA SER A 326 -3.45 -21.37 23.54
C SER A 326 -4.65 -22.27 23.25
N GLY A 327 -5.76 -22.10 23.97
CA GLY A 327 -6.96 -22.90 23.72
C GLY A 327 -7.50 -22.65 22.32
N THR A 328 -7.64 -23.72 21.55
CA THR A 328 -7.96 -23.64 20.12
C THR A 328 -9.11 -24.57 19.78
N GLN A 329 -10.30 -24.01 19.56
CA GLN A 329 -11.47 -24.78 19.17
C GLN A 329 -12.36 -24.01 18.21
N ILE A 330 -12.91 -24.70 17.22
CA ILE A 330 -14.06 -24.24 16.45
C ILE A 330 -15.33 -24.98 16.90
N GLN A 331 -16.42 -24.24 17.00
CA GLN A 331 -17.76 -24.78 17.22
C GLN A 331 -18.61 -24.44 16.03
N TYR A 332 -19.21 -25.44 15.37
CA TYR A 332 -20.02 -25.20 14.18
C TYR A 332 -21.28 -26.09 14.12
N MET A 333 -22.31 -25.62 13.43
CA MET A 333 -23.54 -26.37 13.17
C MET A 333 -24.32 -25.81 11.99
N LYS A 334 -25.26 -26.61 11.46
CA LYS A 334 -26.20 -26.13 10.45
C LYS A 334 -27.28 -25.25 11.06
N GLY A 335 -27.62 -24.16 10.38
CA GLY A 335 -28.66 -23.23 10.81
C GLY A 335 -28.21 -22.29 11.94
N GLU A 336 -29.16 -21.78 12.71
CA GLU A 336 -28.90 -20.83 13.80
C GLU A 336 -28.04 -21.44 14.92
N PHE A 337 -27.05 -20.68 15.37
CA PHE A 337 -26.03 -21.17 16.30
C PHE A 337 -26.57 -21.45 17.70
N ASP A 338 -26.24 -22.62 18.24
CA ASP A 338 -26.52 -23.06 19.60
C ASP A 338 -25.29 -23.84 20.12
N ALA A 339 -24.54 -23.22 21.05
CA ALA A 339 -23.33 -23.80 21.62
C ALA A 339 -23.54 -25.19 22.28
N GLY A 340 -24.78 -25.49 22.72
CA GLY A 340 -25.12 -26.79 23.31
C GLY A 340 -25.32 -27.91 22.27
N LYS A 341 -25.49 -27.55 21.00
CA LYS A 341 -25.70 -28.47 19.87
C LYS A 341 -24.55 -28.47 18.85
N ALA A 342 -23.69 -27.46 18.90
CA ALA A 342 -22.57 -27.33 18.00
C ALA A 342 -21.62 -28.53 18.07
N ILE A 343 -21.14 -28.95 16.89
CA ILE A 343 -20.02 -29.87 16.76
C ILE A 343 -18.77 -29.11 17.17
N LYS A 344 -17.92 -29.76 17.97
CA LYS A 344 -16.69 -29.16 18.50
C LYS A 344 -15.50 -29.87 17.88
N VAL A 345 -14.57 -29.08 17.33
CA VAL A 345 -13.33 -29.59 16.75
C VAL A 345 -12.19 -28.76 17.33
N ASP A 346 -11.26 -29.45 17.99
CA ASP A 346 -10.05 -28.81 18.51
C ASP A 346 -9.08 -28.56 17.34
N GLY A 347 -8.33 -27.46 17.41
CA GLY A 347 -7.37 -27.06 16.39
C GLY A 347 -5.92 -27.12 16.84
N GLU A 348 -5.06 -26.52 16.04
CA GLU A 348 -3.64 -26.39 16.28
C GLU A 348 -3.30 -24.97 16.72
N PHE A 349 -2.47 -24.86 17.77
CA PHE A 349 -1.90 -23.63 18.27
C PHE A 349 -0.39 -23.63 18.07
N ALA A 350 0.17 -22.50 17.67
CA ALA A 350 1.61 -22.26 17.70
C ALA A 350 1.89 -20.78 17.94
N LYS A 351 2.93 -20.50 18.74
CA LYS A 351 3.52 -19.15 18.85
C LYS A 351 4.37 -18.89 17.61
N TYR A 352 4.20 -17.73 16.98
CA TYR A 352 5.01 -17.31 15.84
C TYR A 352 5.76 -16.04 16.18
N ALA A 353 7.07 -16.03 15.91
CA ALA A 353 7.82 -14.80 15.81
C ALA A 353 7.49 -14.12 14.47
N THR A 354 7.18 -12.83 14.51
CA THR A 354 6.80 -12.01 13.35
C THR A 354 7.35 -10.59 13.53
N THR A 355 7.02 -9.68 12.61
CA THR A 355 7.49 -8.29 12.64
C THR A 355 6.33 -7.31 12.69
N THR A 356 6.52 -6.23 13.44
CA THR A 356 5.60 -5.10 13.55
C THR A 356 6.37 -3.79 13.35
N ALA A 357 5.69 -2.72 12.96
CA ALA A 357 6.33 -1.42 12.84
C ALA A 357 6.76 -0.88 14.21
N ASN A 358 8.00 -0.38 14.28
CA ASN A 358 8.53 0.39 15.41
C ASN A 358 8.37 1.90 15.16
N ILE A 359 8.78 2.34 13.98
CA ILE A 359 8.50 3.68 13.43
C ILE A 359 7.94 3.46 12.04
N ASP A 360 6.74 3.96 11.77
CA ASP A 360 6.11 3.93 10.46
C ASP A 360 5.89 5.36 9.97
N LEU A 361 6.42 5.68 8.79
CA LEU A 361 6.26 6.96 8.10
C LEU A 361 5.53 6.76 6.75
N GLY A 362 4.85 5.64 6.57
CA GLY A 362 4.06 5.30 5.39
C GLY A 362 4.92 4.79 4.25
N ILE A 363 5.81 5.65 3.73
CA ILE A 363 6.78 5.28 2.66
C ILE A 363 8.00 4.52 3.19
N PHE A 364 8.20 4.54 4.51
CA PHE A 364 9.32 3.90 5.19
C PHE A 364 8.88 3.48 6.58
N ALA A 365 9.18 2.24 6.94
CA ALA A 365 9.02 1.76 8.30
C ALA A 365 10.30 1.06 8.79
N THR A 366 10.66 1.31 10.03
CA THR A 366 11.56 0.41 10.77
C THR A 366 10.73 -0.66 11.45
N LEU A 367 11.19 -1.90 11.39
CA LEU A 367 10.48 -3.05 11.94
C LEU A 367 11.15 -3.50 13.24
N MET A 368 10.33 -4.02 14.16
CA MET A 368 10.76 -4.74 15.35
C MET A 368 10.06 -6.10 15.41
N GLN A 369 10.61 -7.00 16.22
CA GLN A 369 10.02 -8.33 16.41
C GLN A 369 8.82 -8.25 17.36
N LYS A 370 7.88 -9.16 17.16
CA LYS A 370 6.73 -9.42 18.02
C LYS A 370 6.41 -10.91 17.97
N GLU A 371 5.84 -11.44 19.04
CA GLU A 371 5.26 -12.78 19.07
C GLU A 371 3.72 -12.70 19.00
N VAL A 372 3.13 -13.72 18.37
CA VAL A 372 1.67 -13.85 18.23
C VAL A 372 1.24 -15.29 18.42
N GLY A 373 0.05 -15.49 18.99
CA GLY A 373 -0.59 -16.80 19.06
C GLY A 373 -1.35 -17.07 17.77
N ARG A 374 -0.88 -18.03 16.94
CA ARG A 374 -1.58 -18.46 15.73
C ARG A 374 -2.40 -19.72 16.02
N HIS A 375 -3.65 -19.67 15.61
CA HIS A 375 -4.59 -20.77 15.71
C HIS A 375 -5.04 -21.23 14.33
N SER A 376 -5.24 -22.53 14.14
CA SER A 376 -5.78 -23.06 12.89
C SER A 376 -6.65 -24.30 13.06
N VAL A 377 -7.67 -24.43 12.22
CA VAL A 377 -8.53 -25.62 12.15
C VAL A 377 -8.86 -25.95 10.69
N SER A 378 -8.79 -27.24 10.34
CA SER A 378 -9.33 -27.78 9.08
C SER A 378 -10.57 -28.62 9.35
N LEU A 379 -11.72 -28.20 8.83
CA LEU A 379 -12.95 -28.97 8.86
C LEU A 379 -13.06 -29.85 7.62
N THR A 380 -13.45 -31.11 7.80
CA THR A 380 -13.65 -32.09 6.72
C THR A 380 -14.96 -32.85 6.90
N GLY A 381 -15.43 -33.49 5.83
CA GLY A 381 -16.68 -34.25 5.85
C GLY A 381 -17.94 -33.37 5.95
N LEU A 382 -17.84 -32.12 5.50
CA LEU A 382 -18.96 -31.19 5.39
C LEU A 382 -19.88 -31.61 4.22
N GLU A 383 -21.13 -31.16 4.26
CA GLU A 383 -22.07 -31.41 3.16
C GLU A 383 -21.93 -30.32 2.09
N PRO A 384 -21.93 -30.67 0.79
CA PRO A 384 -21.87 -29.69 -0.30
C PRO A 384 -23.03 -28.68 -0.25
N GLY A 385 -22.77 -27.44 -0.69
CA GLY A 385 -23.77 -26.37 -0.82
C GLY A 385 -24.50 -26.05 0.49
N THR A 386 -23.84 -26.23 1.63
CA THR A 386 -24.47 -26.11 2.95
C THR A 386 -23.84 -24.97 3.74
N THR A 387 -24.70 -24.08 4.26
CA THR A 387 -24.30 -23.02 5.19
C THR A 387 -24.27 -23.53 6.63
N TYR A 388 -23.17 -23.23 7.32
CA TYR A 388 -22.97 -23.51 8.73
C TYR A 388 -22.77 -22.20 9.49
N SER A 389 -23.32 -22.11 10.70
CA SER A 389 -22.91 -21.11 11.68
C SER A 389 -21.77 -21.64 12.52
N TYR A 390 -20.84 -20.75 12.91
CA TYR A 390 -19.66 -21.14 13.69
C TYR A 390 -19.14 -20.01 14.57
N ARG A 391 -18.27 -20.36 15.51
CA ARG A 391 -17.40 -19.45 16.26
C ARG A 391 -16.08 -20.15 16.60
N VAL A 392 -15.04 -19.37 16.83
CA VAL A 392 -13.69 -19.85 17.19
C VAL A 392 -13.25 -19.28 18.54
N GLY A 393 -12.30 -19.94 19.21
CA GLY A 393 -11.67 -19.39 20.41
C GLY A 393 -11.20 -20.43 21.43
N ASP A 394 -11.02 -19.96 22.66
CA ASP A 394 -10.53 -20.72 23.80
C ASP A 394 -11.71 -21.19 24.70
N PRO A 395 -11.99 -22.51 24.75
CA PRO A 395 -13.09 -23.03 25.54
C PRO A 395 -12.86 -22.96 27.06
N ASP A 396 -11.61 -22.99 27.52
CA ASP A 396 -11.25 -23.02 28.94
C ASP A 396 -11.32 -21.62 29.56
N LEU A 397 -10.91 -20.60 28.81
CA LEU A 397 -11.02 -19.19 29.19
C LEU A 397 -12.40 -18.59 28.88
N GLY A 398 -13.16 -19.23 27.98
CA GLY A 398 -14.44 -18.72 27.51
C GLY A 398 -14.30 -17.53 26.57
N TYR A 399 -13.14 -17.38 25.95
CA TYR A 399 -12.83 -16.32 24.99
C TYR A 399 -13.25 -16.79 23.61
N TRP A 400 -14.35 -16.23 23.11
CA TRP A 400 -14.95 -16.63 21.84
C TRP A 400 -15.05 -15.43 20.92
N SER A 401 -14.86 -15.67 19.62
CA SER A 401 -15.30 -14.74 18.59
C SER A 401 -16.82 -14.55 18.63
N ASP A 402 -17.30 -13.56 17.89
CA ASP A 402 -18.69 -13.53 17.46
C ASP A 402 -19.06 -14.78 16.63
N VAL A 403 -20.36 -14.96 16.42
CA VAL A 403 -20.89 -16.04 15.59
C VAL A 403 -20.93 -15.58 14.15
N TYR A 404 -20.28 -16.34 13.28
CA TYR A 404 -20.21 -16.10 11.84
C TYR A 404 -20.80 -17.28 11.06
N THR A 405 -20.78 -17.19 9.73
CA THR A 405 -21.26 -18.26 8.84
C THR A 405 -20.25 -18.57 7.74
N PHE A 406 -20.31 -19.79 7.21
CA PHE A 406 -19.60 -20.15 5.97
C PHE A 406 -20.45 -21.11 5.14
N THR A 407 -20.23 -21.12 3.82
CA THR A 407 -20.90 -22.02 2.88
C THR A 407 -19.87 -22.87 2.12
N THR A 408 -20.10 -24.18 2.06
CA THR A 408 -19.33 -25.11 1.23
C THR A 408 -19.69 -24.97 -0.24
N ALA A 409 -18.74 -25.27 -1.13
CA ALA A 409 -19.04 -25.28 -2.56
C ALA A 409 -20.18 -26.25 -2.87
N PRO A 410 -21.05 -25.92 -3.84
CA PRO A 410 -22.16 -26.77 -4.22
C PRO A 410 -21.69 -27.93 -5.09
N VAL A 411 -22.63 -28.80 -5.45
CA VAL A 411 -22.41 -29.81 -6.49
C VAL A 411 -22.31 -29.15 -7.87
N GLU A 412 -21.66 -29.84 -8.81
CA GLU A 412 -21.47 -29.42 -10.20
C GLU A 412 -22.79 -28.95 -10.86
N GLY A 413 -22.71 -27.90 -11.68
CA GLY A 413 -23.84 -27.31 -12.41
C GLY A 413 -24.76 -26.42 -11.57
N THR A 414 -24.39 -26.13 -10.32
CA THR A 414 -25.14 -25.19 -9.47
C THR A 414 -24.68 -23.75 -9.73
N PRO A 415 -25.61 -22.78 -9.87
CA PRO A 415 -25.26 -21.37 -10.04
C PRO A 415 -24.44 -20.83 -8.86
N PHE A 416 -23.56 -19.86 -9.14
CA PHE A 416 -22.83 -19.11 -8.12
C PHE A 416 -22.43 -17.73 -8.62
N GLU A 417 -22.13 -16.83 -7.68
CA GLU A 417 -21.61 -15.50 -7.96
C GLU A 417 -20.39 -15.20 -7.08
N ALA A 418 -19.28 -14.77 -7.67
CA ALA A 418 -18.06 -14.42 -6.94
C ALA A 418 -17.74 -12.92 -7.09
N LEU A 419 -17.33 -12.30 -5.99
CA LEU A 419 -16.80 -10.94 -5.99
C LEU A 419 -15.32 -10.97 -6.35
N LEU A 420 -14.90 -10.12 -7.28
CA LEU A 420 -13.53 -10.03 -7.78
C LEU A 420 -12.93 -8.70 -7.35
N ILE A 421 -11.83 -8.73 -6.62
CA ILE A 421 -11.13 -7.57 -6.10
C ILE A 421 -9.62 -7.72 -6.33
N THR A 422 -8.88 -6.64 -6.13
CA THR A 422 -7.41 -6.65 -6.14
C THR A 422 -6.90 -5.39 -5.46
N ASP A 423 -5.64 -5.39 -5.05
CA ASP A 423 -4.91 -4.18 -4.70
C ASP A 423 -5.67 -3.29 -3.69
N ILE A 424 -6.03 -3.86 -2.54
CA ILE A 424 -6.57 -3.07 -1.41
C ILE A 424 -5.45 -2.28 -0.73
N GLN A 425 -4.20 -2.67 -0.97
CA GLN A 425 -3.01 -2.29 -0.21
C GLN A 425 -2.90 -0.78 0.08
N GLY A 426 -2.90 -0.49 1.38
CA GLY A 426 -2.68 0.84 1.94
C GLY A 426 -1.58 0.84 2.98
N SER A 427 -0.76 1.88 3.02
CA SER A 427 0.21 2.09 4.10
C SER A 427 -0.46 2.60 5.39
N ALA A 428 -1.72 3.03 5.30
CA ALA A 428 -2.54 3.58 6.39
C ALA A 428 -3.91 2.88 6.43
N MET A 429 -4.77 3.27 7.37
CA MET A 429 -6.06 2.59 7.62
C MET A 429 -7.13 2.97 6.59
N LYS A 430 -7.10 4.20 6.05
CA LYS A 430 -8.13 4.74 5.15
C LYS A 430 -8.47 3.89 3.92
N PRO A 431 -7.50 3.29 3.20
CA PRO A 431 -7.81 2.45 2.04
C PRO A 431 -8.67 1.23 2.44
N TYR A 432 -8.42 0.66 3.62
CA TYR A 432 -9.20 -0.46 4.17
C TYR A 432 -10.58 -0.02 4.68
N GLU A 433 -10.72 1.20 5.24
CA GLU A 433 -12.04 1.78 5.55
C GLU A 433 -12.85 2.00 4.26
N THR A 434 -12.21 2.48 3.20
CA THR A 434 -12.85 2.68 1.89
C THR A 434 -13.30 1.34 1.31
N ALA A 435 -12.47 0.30 1.41
CA ALA A 435 -12.88 -1.06 1.07
C ALA A 435 -14.11 -1.53 1.87
N ALA A 436 -14.19 -1.21 3.18
CA ALA A 436 -15.36 -1.53 4.01
C ALA A 436 -16.62 -0.81 3.53
N ASP A 437 -16.52 0.47 3.16
CA ASP A 437 -17.63 1.23 2.57
C ASP A 437 -18.13 0.58 1.25
N ILE A 438 -17.20 0.10 0.42
CA ILE A 438 -17.55 -0.61 -0.83
C ILE A 438 -18.26 -1.94 -0.52
N PHE A 439 -17.78 -2.72 0.46
CA PHE A 439 -18.45 -3.95 0.88
C PHE A 439 -19.87 -3.68 1.42
N ASP A 440 -20.05 -2.65 2.24
CA ASP A 440 -21.35 -2.19 2.74
C ASP A 440 -22.28 -1.83 1.56
N ALA A 441 -21.76 -1.08 0.58
CA ALA A 441 -22.50 -0.70 -0.62
C ALA A 441 -22.88 -1.92 -1.47
N ILE A 442 -21.98 -2.89 -1.63
CA ILE A 442 -22.24 -4.15 -2.34
C ILE A 442 -23.37 -4.91 -1.63
N ALA A 443 -23.30 -5.05 -0.30
CA ALA A 443 -24.31 -5.74 0.50
C ALA A 443 -25.69 -5.04 0.45
N ALA A 444 -25.71 -3.72 0.31
CA ALA A 444 -26.94 -2.94 0.15
C ALA A 444 -27.49 -2.92 -1.29
N SER A 445 -26.67 -3.30 -2.27
CA SER A 445 -27.03 -3.27 -3.69
C SER A 445 -27.79 -4.52 -4.15
N ALA A 446 -28.34 -4.46 -5.36
CA ALA A 446 -28.95 -5.61 -6.03
C ALA A 446 -28.04 -6.21 -7.13
N ILE A 447 -26.74 -5.89 -7.12
CA ILE A 447 -25.82 -6.37 -8.16
C ILE A 447 -25.56 -7.88 -8.02
N PHE A 448 -25.65 -8.41 -6.79
CA PHE A 448 -25.65 -9.84 -6.49
C PHE A 448 -27.08 -10.31 -6.20
N SER A 449 -27.41 -11.50 -6.70
CA SER A 449 -28.77 -12.06 -6.63
C SER A 449 -29.17 -12.50 -5.22
N ASP A 450 -28.22 -13.02 -4.44
CA ASP A 450 -28.39 -13.44 -3.04
C ASP A 450 -27.05 -13.29 -2.26
N GLY A 451 -26.32 -12.20 -2.52
CA GLY A 451 -24.93 -12.03 -2.08
C GLY A 451 -23.91 -12.76 -2.96
N TYR A 452 -22.64 -12.76 -2.56
CA TYR A 452 -21.56 -13.48 -3.25
C TYR A 452 -21.14 -14.72 -2.43
N ASP A 453 -20.83 -15.81 -3.12
CA ASP A 453 -20.49 -17.11 -2.53
C ASP A 453 -19.06 -17.14 -1.98
N PHE A 454 -18.15 -16.41 -2.63
CA PHE A 454 -16.76 -16.25 -2.22
C PHE A 454 -16.15 -14.98 -2.84
N VAL A 455 -15.02 -14.53 -2.28
CA VAL A 455 -14.25 -13.38 -2.78
C VAL A 455 -12.94 -13.88 -3.36
N ILE A 456 -12.59 -13.37 -4.54
CA ILE A 456 -11.29 -13.56 -5.18
C ILE A 456 -10.53 -12.24 -5.12
N ASN A 457 -9.38 -12.24 -4.45
CA ASN A 457 -8.43 -11.15 -4.46
C ASN A 457 -7.22 -11.52 -5.34
N ALA A 458 -6.96 -10.73 -6.39
CA ALA A 458 -5.83 -10.97 -7.30
C ALA A 458 -4.46 -10.51 -6.76
N GLY A 459 -4.35 -10.13 -5.49
CA GLY A 459 -3.10 -9.91 -4.77
C GLY A 459 -2.91 -8.48 -4.28
N ASP A 460 -1.80 -8.27 -3.57
CA ASP A 460 -1.47 -7.07 -2.81
C ASP A 460 -2.57 -6.72 -1.81
N VAL A 461 -2.66 -7.55 -0.76
CA VAL A 461 -3.64 -7.32 0.32
C VAL A 461 -3.18 -6.25 1.31
N VAL A 462 -1.87 -6.10 1.50
CA VAL A 462 -1.24 -5.09 2.37
C VAL A 462 -0.02 -4.49 1.71
N ASP A 463 0.37 -3.27 2.08
CA ASP A 463 1.43 -2.51 1.39
C ASP A 463 2.84 -2.95 1.79
N ASN A 464 3.00 -3.51 2.98
CA ASN A 464 4.21 -4.16 3.42
C ASN A 464 3.82 -5.34 4.29
N SER A 465 3.85 -6.55 3.73
CA SER A 465 3.43 -7.75 4.47
C SER A 465 4.27 -8.06 5.71
N ARG A 466 5.45 -7.43 5.86
CA ARG A 466 6.25 -7.48 7.10
C ARG A 466 5.69 -6.60 8.22
N ASN A 467 4.74 -5.72 7.95
CA ASN A 467 4.15 -4.84 8.94
C ASN A 467 2.85 -5.43 9.48
N TRP A 468 2.92 -6.06 10.66
CA TRP A 468 1.76 -6.65 11.33
C TRP A 468 0.56 -5.70 11.45
N VAL A 469 0.80 -4.41 11.68
CA VAL A 469 -0.27 -3.41 11.84
C VAL A 469 -1.13 -3.29 10.57
N GLN A 470 -0.55 -3.45 9.39
CA GLN A 470 -1.31 -3.40 8.14
C GLN A 470 -2.20 -4.64 7.97
N TRP A 471 -1.81 -5.80 8.50
CA TRP A 471 -2.68 -6.97 8.58
C TRP A 471 -3.84 -6.75 9.55
N GLU A 472 -3.61 -6.05 10.66
CA GLU A 472 -4.69 -5.62 11.57
C GLU A 472 -5.65 -4.64 10.89
N TYR A 473 -5.18 -3.73 10.04
CA TYR A 473 -6.05 -2.88 9.22
C TYR A 473 -6.87 -3.70 8.23
N PHE A 474 -6.21 -4.54 7.43
CA PHE A 474 -6.87 -5.34 6.40
C PHE A 474 -7.87 -6.36 6.97
N LEU A 475 -7.43 -7.19 7.91
CA LEU A 475 -8.24 -8.29 8.44
C LEU A 475 -9.12 -7.86 9.61
N GLY A 476 -8.73 -6.83 10.37
CA GLY A 476 -9.50 -6.31 11.51
C GLY A 476 -10.64 -5.40 11.08
N SER A 477 -10.41 -4.40 10.22
CA SER A 477 -11.47 -3.47 9.78
C SER A 477 -12.58 -4.16 8.98
N LEU A 478 -12.26 -5.28 8.34
CA LEU A 478 -13.16 -6.05 7.48
C LEU A 478 -13.50 -7.42 8.07
N GLN A 479 -13.27 -7.62 9.38
CA GLN A 479 -13.42 -8.93 10.04
C GLN A 479 -14.80 -9.56 9.82
N ASN A 480 -15.87 -8.76 9.84
CA ASN A 480 -17.23 -9.25 9.61
C ASN A 480 -17.43 -9.80 8.19
N TYR A 481 -16.72 -9.27 7.19
CA TYR A 481 -16.76 -9.80 5.82
C TYR A 481 -15.92 -11.07 5.70
N TRP A 482 -14.67 -11.00 6.17
CA TRP A 482 -13.70 -12.09 6.09
C TRP A 482 -14.11 -13.35 6.86
N ALA A 483 -14.80 -13.19 7.99
CA ALA A 483 -15.29 -14.32 8.76
C ALA A 483 -16.60 -14.91 8.20
N ASN A 484 -17.35 -14.16 7.38
CA ASN A 484 -18.60 -14.65 6.77
C ASN A 484 -18.45 -15.12 5.32
N THR A 485 -17.28 -14.95 4.73
CA THR A 485 -17.05 -15.34 3.33
C THR A 485 -15.72 -16.05 3.13
N THR A 486 -15.71 -17.03 2.22
CA THR A 486 -14.47 -17.70 1.81
C THR A 486 -13.63 -16.77 0.94
N GLN A 487 -12.34 -16.69 1.25
CA GLN A 487 -11.36 -15.88 0.54
C GLN A 487 -10.46 -16.76 -0.31
N VAL A 488 -10.19 -16.29 -1.52
CA VAL A 488 -9.21 -16.83 -2.48
C VAL A 488 -8.25 -15.69 -2.79
N VAL A 489 -6.95 -15.87 -2.57
CA VAL A 489 -5.98 -14.78 -2.66
C VAL A 489 -4.77 -15.23 -3.48
N ALA A 490 -4.46 -14.50 -4.55
CA ALA A 490 -3.18 -14.63 -5.25
C ALA A 490 -2.10 -13.81 -4.54
N ASN A 491 -0.84 -14.21 -4.68
CA ASN A 491 0.29 -13.45 -4.12
C ASN A 491 0.67 -12.29 -5.03
N GLY A 492 0.54 -11.06 -4.52
CA GLY A 492 1.12 -9.88 -5.14
C GLY A 492 2.56 -9.60 -4.75
N ASN A 493 3.19 -8.60 -5.35
CA ASN A 493 4.60 -8.28 -5.06
C ASN A 493 4.78 -7.74 -3.64
N HIS A 494 3.77 -7.07 -3.07
CA HIS A 494 3.79 -6.63 -1.67
C HIS A 494 3.56 -7.79 -0.69
N ASP A 495 2.98 -8.89 -1.16
CA ASP A 495 2.75 -10.12 -0.38
C ASP A 495 3.94 -11.09 -0.41
N SER A 496 4.96 -10.81 -1.23
CA SER A 496 6.05 -11.75 -1.53
C SER A 496 7.12 -11.88 -0.44
N TYR A 497 7.10 -11.01 0.58
CA TYR A 497 8.09 -11.06 1.65
C TYR A 497 7.96 -12.35 2.49
N SER A 498 9.11 -12.87 2.90
CA SER A 498 9.22 -13.91 3.91
C SER A 498 9.76 -13.35 5.21
N TYR A 499 9.28 -13.87 6.33
CA TYR A 499 10.02 -13.83 7.58
C TYR A 499 11.29 -14.65 7.39
N GLU A 500 12.46 -14.05 7.56
CA GLU A 500 13.75 -14.72 7.28
C GLU A 500 14.35 -15.42 8.51
N GLY A 501 13.66 -15.44 9.64
CA GLY A 501 14.23 -15.92 10.90
C GLY A 501 15.46 -15.12 11.33
N TYR A 502 16.08 -15.54 12.44
CA TYR A 502 17.42 -15.08 12.81
C TYR A 502 18.43 -16.17 12.45
N ASP A 503 19.69 -15.77 12.19
CA ASP A 503 20.79 -16.74 12.19
C ASP A 503 20.81 -17.43 13.55
N LYS A 504 20.91 -18.76 13.55
CA LYS A 504 20.82 -19.59 14.78
C LYS A 504 21.91 -19.26 15.79
N ASP A 505 23.01 -18.66 15.34
CA ASP A 505 24.10 -18.19 16.19
C ASP A 505 23.77 -16.86 16.89
N ASP A 506 22.89 -16.01 16.33
CA ASP A 506 22.41 -14.75 16.92
C ASP A 506 21.22 -14.96 17.88
N LEU A 507 20.46 -16.06 17.74
CA LEU A 507 19.31 -16.39 18.61
C LEU A 507 19.69 -16.58 20.08
N ALA A 508 20.89 -17.08 20.38
CA ALA A 508 21.33 -17.24 21.78
C ALA A 508 21.61 -15.90 22.47
N GLU A 509 22.07 -14.90 21.71
CA GLU A 509 22.35 -13.54 22.20
C GLU A 509 21.08 -12.65 22.17
N ALA A 510 20.18 -12.90 21.21
CA ALA A 510 18.86 -12.29 21.16
C ALA A 510 17.93 -12.80 22.27
N ALA A 511 17.88 -14.12 22.54
CA ALA A 511 17.04 -14.68 23.60
C ALA A 511 17.44 -14.21 25.01
N GLU A 512 18.72 -13.89 25.26
CA GLU A 512 19.17 -13.30 26.54
C GLU A 512 18.79 -11.81 26.68
N ASN A 513 18.56 -11.09 25.58
CA ASN A 513 18.35 -9.63 25.58
C ASN A 513 16.95 -9.16 25.13
N MET A 514 16.17 -9.99 24.43
CA MET A 514 14.97 -9.60 23.69
C MET A 514 13.65 -10.22 24.18
N TRP A 515 13.67 -10.98 25.29
CA TRP A 515 12.44 -11.53 25.91
C TRP A 515 11.60 -12.43 24.97
N MET A 516 12.24 -13.09 24.00
CA MET A 516 11.58 -14.01 23.08
C MET A 516 11.44 -15.41 23.69
N ASP A 517 10.30 -16.06 23.46
CA ASP A 517 10.05 -17.44 23.88
C ASP A 517 10.86 -18.41 23.01
N ALA A 518 11.60 -19.31 23.65
CA ALA A 518 12.41 -20.31 22.95
C ALA A 518 11.56 -21.29 22.13
N ASP A 519 10.26 -21.38 22.41
CA ASP A 519 9.31 -22.26 21.73
C ASP A 519 8.58 -21.58 20.54
N ALA A 520 8.84 -20.29 20.26
CA ALA A 520 8.27 -19.60 19.12
C ALA A 520 8.80 -20.16 17.77
N VAL A 521 7.90 -20.30 16.79
CA VAL A 521 8.27 -20.66 15.42
C VAL A 521 9.06 -19.49 14.81
N THR A 522 10.31 -19.78 14.45
CA THR A 522 11.29 -18.84 13.89
C THR A 522 11.81 -19.27 12.52
N ASP A 523 11.36 -20.42 12.02
CA ASP A 523 11.66 -20.87 10.66
C ASP A 523 11.06 -19.90 9.64
N ALA A 524 11.66 -19.83 8.45
CA ALA A 524 11.20 -18.91 7.42
C ALA A 524 9.80 -19.28 6.89
N TYR A 525 8.94 -18.28 6.75
CA TYR A 525 7.59 -18.42 6.19
C TYR A 525 7.17 -17.15 5.45
N ASN A 526 6.25 -17.26 4.50
CA ASN A 526 5.66 -16.10 3.83
C ASN A 526 4.51 -15.50 4.67
N TYR A 527 4.45 -14.17 4.79
CA TYR A 527 3.47 -13.50 5.66
C TYR A 527 2.02 -13.73 5.22
N LEU A 528 1.72 -13.82 3.93
CA LEU A 528 0.36 -14.16 3.48
C LEU A 528 0.00 -15.58 3.93
N GLN A 529 0.91 -16.54 3.77
CA GLN A 529 0.68 -17.93 4.18
C GLN A 529 0.56 -18.11 5.69
N LEU A 530 1.11 -17.17 6.48
CA LEU A 530 0.86 -17.15 7.93
C LEU A 530 -0.63 -16.90 8.23
N HIS A 531 -1.28 -16.00 7.50
CA HIS A 531 -2.66 -15.57 7.77
C HIS A 531 -3.72 -16.46 7.14
N TYR A 532 -3.36 -17.34 6.20
CA TYR A 532 -4.31 -18.21 5.50
C TYR A 532 -3.96 -19.69 5.62
N GLY A 533 -4.99 -20.53 5.60
CA GLY A 533 -4.85 -21.99 5.60
C GLY A 533 -5.13 -22.60 4.24
N PHE A 534 -4.53 -22.10 3.15
CA PHE A 534 -4.80 -22.63 1.81
C PHE A 534 -4.39 -24.11 1.67
N ALA A 535 -5.15 -24.88 0.91
CA ALA A 535 -4.78 -26.24 0.53
C ALA A 535 -3.75 -26.19 -0.61
N LEU A 536 -2.47 -26.23 -0.24
CA LEU A 536 -1.36 -26.03 -1.18
C LEU A 536 -0.79 -27.35 -1.72
N PRO A 537 -0.44 -27.44 -3.01
CA PRO A 537 0.44 -28.49 -3.50
C PRO A 537 1.85 -28.35 -2.90
N GLU A 538 2.66 -29.42 -2.95
CA GLU A 538 4.06 -29.36 -2.54
C GLU A 538 4.83 -28.36 -3.42
N GLN A 539 5.39 -27.32 -2.79
CA GLN A 539 6.06 -26.22 -3.46
C GLN A 539 7.02 -25.49 -2.52
N ASP A 540 7.79 -24.57 -3.09
CA ASP A 540 8.48 -23.55 -2.31
C ASP A 540 7.55 -22.34 -2.17
N ALA A 541 7.05 -22.11 -0.95
CA ALA A 541 6.10 -21.04 -0.65
C ALA A 541 6.76 -19.77 -0.09
N SER A 542 8.09 -19.66 -0.12
CA SER A 542 8.84 -18.53 0.46
C SER A 542 8.43 -17.17 -0.10
N THR A 543 8.15 -17.10 -1.40
CA THR A 543 7.69 -15.87 -2.09
C THR A 543 6.18 -15.81 -2.29
N GLY A 544 5.43 -16.66 -1.57
CA GLY A 544 4.01 -16.90 -1.80
C GLY A 544 3.74 -18.26 -2.45
N ALA A 545 2.47 -18.58 -2.69
CA ALA A 545 2.05 -19.91 -3.14
C ALA A 545 1.14 -19.86 -4.38
N TYR A 546 1.17 -20.95 -5.14
CA TYR A 546 0.23 -21.26 -6.23
C TYR A 546 -0.61 -22.47 -5.86
N TYR A 547 -1.87 -22.50 -6.29
CA TYR A 547 -2.83 -23.56 -5.98
C TYR A 547 -4.03 -23.52 -6.94
N SER A 548 -4.88 -24.53 -6.90
CA SER A 548 -6.10 -24.58 -7.71
C SER A 548 -7.25 -25.20 -6.93
N PHE A 549 -8.47 -24.95 -7.38
CA PHE A 549 -9.67 -25.52 -6.81
C PHE A 549 -10.81 -25.53 -7.83
N ASP A 550 -11.75 -26.45 -7.65
CA ASP A 550 -12.99 -26.50 -8.43
C ASP A 550 -14.15 -25.94 -7.62
N TYR A 551 -14.96 -25.10 -8.26
CA TYR A 551 -16.21 -24.62 -7.68
C TYR A 551 -17.34 -24.78 -8.69
N SER A 552 -18.32 -25.61 -8.35
CA SER A 552 -19.40 -26.02 -9.27
C SER A 552 -18.82 -26.64 -10.55
N SER A 553 -18.94 -26.00 -11.72
CA SER A 553 -18.39 -26.47 -13.01
C SER A 553 -17.24 -25.60 -13.54
N VAL A 554 -16.60 -24.81 -12.67
CA VAL A 554 -15.52 -23.89 -13.02
C VAL A 554 -14.25 -24.28 -12.26
N HIS A 555 -13.16 -24.43 -12.99
CA HIS A 555 -11.82 -24.66 -12.43
C HIS A 555 -11.09 -23.32 -12.29
N PHE A 556 -10.53 -23.08 -11.11
CA PHE A 556 -9.77 -21.88 -10.79
C PHE A 556 -8.31 -22.24 -10.52
N THR A 557 -7.39 -21.60 -11.24
CA THR A 557 -5.94 -21.72 -11.04
C THR A 557 -5.42 -20.39 -10.49
N VAL A 558 -4.79 -20.42 -9.32
CA VAL A 558 -4.13 -19.26 -8.68
C VAL A 558 -2.62 -19.38 -8.87
N LEU A 559 -2.01 -18.38 -9.51
CA LEU A 559 -0.58 -18.33 -9.78
C LEU A 559 0.15 -17.35 -8.86
N ASN A 560 1.41 -17.67 -8.55
CA ASN A 560 2.35 -16.76 -7.90
C ASN A 560 3.32 -16.19 -8.94
N THR A 561 3.06 -14.95 -9.37
CA THR A 561 3.88 -14.22 -10.36
C THR A 561 5.21 -13.71 -9.80
N ASN A 562 5.51 -13.92 -8.52
CA ASN A 562 6.81 -13.63 -7.91
C ASN A 562 7.73 -14.85 -7.89
N ASN A 563 7.20 -16.05 -8.10
CA ASN A 563 7.99 -17.27 -8.19
C ASN A 563 8.54 -17.46 -9.61
N LEU A 564 9.59 -16.68 -9.91
CA LEU A 564 10.21 -16.60 -11.22
C LEU A 564 11.39 -17.57 -11.39
N ASN A 565 11.81 -17.77 -12.63
CA ASN A 565 13.02 -18.51 -13.01
C ASN A 565 14.30 -17.75 -12.58
N ALA A 566 15.48 -18.31 -12.89
CA ALA A 566 16.76 -17.69 -12.53
C ALA A 566 17.07 -16.38 -13.28
N ASP A 567 16.47 -16.19 -14.46
CA ASP A 567 16.63 -14.97 -15.27
C ASP A 567 15.67 -13.85 -14.81
N GLY A 568 14.69 -14.19 -13.97
CA GLY A 568 13.73 -13.26 -13.38
C GLY A 568 12.67 -12.76 -14.37
N ASP A 569 12.41 -13.49 -15.46
CA ASP A 569 11.51 -13.03 -16.53
C ASP A 569 10.32 -13.96 -16.82
N GLU A 570 10.36 -15.22 -16.42
CA GLU A 570 9.29 -16.21 -16.61
C GLU A 570 8.96 -16.91 -15.28
N LEU A 571 7.81 -17.57 -15.18
CA LEU A 571 7.51 -18.42 -14.02
C LEU A 571 8.57 -19.51 -13.87
N SER A 572 8.84 -19.92 -12.62
CA SER A 572 9.75 -21.02 -12.35
C SER A 572 9.36 -22.28 -13.12
N GLU A 573 10.34 -23.10 -13.46
CA GLU A 573 10.11 -24.35 -14.20
C GLU A 573 9.11 -25.26 -13.47
N LYS A 574 9.18 -25.31 -12.13
CA LYS A 574 8.28 -26.12 -11.30
C LYS A 574 6.84 -25.62 -11.35
N GLN A 575 6.62 -24.31 -11.23
CA GLN A 575 5.27 -23.75 -11.31
C GLN A 575 4.70 -23.89 -12.72
N THR A 576 5.53 -23.72 -13.76
CA THR A 576 5.12 -23.91 -15.16
C THR A 576 4.70 -25.36 -15.43
N GLU A 577 5.48 -26.35 -14.95
CA GLU A 577 5.12 -27.77 -15.05
C GLU A 577 3.84 -28.09 -14.29
N TRP A 578 3.68 -27.53 -13.08
CA TRP A 578 2.47 -27.67 -12.28
C TRP A 578 1.24 -27.10 -13.02
N LEU A 579 1.33 -25.89 -13.55
CA LEU A 579 0.25 -25.22 -14.28
C LEU A 579 -0.23 -26.04 -15.49
N LEU A 580 0.71 -26.57 -16.28
CA LEU A 580 0.38 -27.41 -17.44
C LEU A 580 -0.33 -28.70 -17.02
N ASN A 581 0.08 -29.30 -15.90
CA ASN A 581 -0.55 -30.50 -15.36
C ASN A 581 -1.93 -30.21 -14.77
N ASP A 582 -2.09 -29.09 -14.04
CA ASP A 582 -3.33 -28.62 -13.44
C ASP A 582 -4.41 -28.41 -14.51
N LEU A 583 -4.11 -27.59 -15.53
CA LEU A 583 -5.03 -27.29 -16.63
C LEU A 583 -5.37 -28.51 -17.48
N ALA A 584 -4.49 -29.51 -17.54
CA ALA A 584 -4.72 -30.75 -18.28
C ALA A 584 -5.49 -31.82 -17.47
N ALA A 585 -5.49 -31.72 -16.14
CA ALA A 585 -6.12 -32.69 -15.24
C ALA A 585 -7.62 -32.46 -15.03
N THR A 586 -8.09 -31.22 -15.21
CA THR A 586 -9.51 -30.85 -15.03
C THR A 586 -10.35 -31.07 -16.30
N ASP A 587 -11.60 -31.49 -16.12
CA ASP A 587 -12.65 -31.55 -17.14
C ASP A 587 -13.76 -30.50 -16.94
N ALA A 588 -13.52 -29.50 -16.08
CA ALA A 588 -14.44 -28.40 -15.84
C ALA A 588 -14.82 -27.65 -17.14
N ALA A 589 -16.05 -27.15 -17.18
CA ALA A 589 -16.60 -26.47 -18.35
C ALA A 589 -15.89 -25.15 -18.66
N PHE A 590 -15.42 -24.45 -17.62
CA PHE A 590 -14.69 -23.20 -17.73
C PHE A 590 -13.43 -23.24 -16.87
N LYS A 591 -12.38 -22.54 -17.34
CA LYS A 591 -11.12 -22.38 -16.62
C LYS A 591 -10.83 -20.89 -16.44
N VAL A 592 -10.55 -20.48 -15.22
CA VAL A 592 -10.23 -19.11 -14.83
C VAL A 592 -8.86 -19.09 -14.15
N VAL A 593 -7.98 -18.19 -14.59
CA VAL A 593 -6.69 -17.97 -13.95
C VAL A 593 -6.73 -16.68 -13.14
N ILE A 594 -6.16 -16.72 -11.94
CA ILE A 594 -6.03 -15.59 -11.02
C ILE A 594 -4.54 -15.41 -10.77
N MET A 595 -4.02 -14.22 -11.06
CA MET A 595 -2.59 -13.92 -10.94
C MET A 595 -2.38 -12.43 -10.72
N HIS A 596 -1.36 -12.02 -9.99
CA HIS A 596 -1.24 -10.61 -9.63
C HIS A 596 -0.74 -9.71 -10.77
N LYS A 597 0.46 -9.98 -11.29
CA LYS A 597 1.07 -9.13 -12.33
C LYS A 597 0.30 -9.23 -13.64
N SER A 598 -0.33 -8.13 -14.04
CA SER A 598 -1.12 -8.06 -15.27
C SER A 598 -0.24 -8.13 -16.51
N ILE A 599 -0.39 -9.20 -17.30
CA ILE A 599 0.33 -9.33 -18.59
C ILE A 599 -0.33 -8.55 -19.72
N TYR A 600 -1.59 -8.14 -19.59
CA TYR A 600 -2.26 -7.17 -20.47
C TYR A 600 -2.97 -6.14 -19.58
N SER A 601 -2.46 -4.91 -19.56
CA SER A 601 -2.96 -3.78 -18.76
C SER A 601 -2.63 -2.45 -19.44
N ALA A 602 -3.14 -1.36 -18.87
CA ALA A 602 -2.84 0.01 -19.28
C ALA A 602 -2.01 0.79 -18.25
N GLY A 603 -1.21 0.11 -17.43
CA GLY A 603 -0.48 0.75 -16.34
C GLY A 603 1.02 0.91 -16.57
N SER A 604 1.72 1.37 -15.55
CA SER A 604 3.16 1.64 -15.58
C SER A 604 4.00 0.37 -15.76
N HIS A 605 3.52 -0.77 -15.28
CA HIS A 605 4.29 -2.02 -15.21
C HIS A 605 4.22 -2.89 -16.47
N ILE A 606 3.46 -2.46 -17.49
CA ILE A 606 3.29 -3.23 -18.73
C ILE A 606 4.62 -3.49 -19.49
N ASP A 607 5.63 -2.66 -19.23
CA ASP A 607 6.97 -2.71 -19.82
C ASP A 607 8.02 -3.38 -18.90
N ASP A 608 7.65 -3.81 -17.70
CA ASP A 608 8.58 -4.46 -16.79
C ASP A 608 9.08 -5.77 -17.39
N SER A 609 10.36 -6.08 -17.19
CA SER A 609 11.02 -7.19 -17.89
C SER A 609 10.39 -8.54 -17.60
N ASP A 610 9.92 -8.72 -16.37
CA ASP A 610 9.18 -9.90 -15.96
C ASP A 610 7.77 -9.93 -16.54
N VAL A 611 7.05 -8.81 -16.58
CA VAL A 611 5.73 -8.73 -17.22
C VAL A 611 5.82 -9.07 -18.71
N ILE A 612 6.85 -8.60 -19.42
CA ILE A 612 7.11 -8.94 -20.83
C ILE A 612 7.40 -10.44 -20.99
N GLY A 613 8.26 -11.01 -20.15
CA GLY A 613 8.61 -12.44 -20.21
C GLY A 613 7.42 -13.34 -19.86
N LEU A 614 6.68 -13.01 -18.80
CA LEU A 614 5.43 -13.66 -18.42
C LEU A 614 4.39 -13.57 -19.53
N ARG A 615 4.21 -12.41 -20.18
CA ARG A 615 3.29 -12.26 -21.33
C ARG A 615 3.65 -13.25 -22.44
N LYS A 616 4.93 -13.33 -22.79
CA LYS A 616 5.43 -14.23 -23.84
C LYS A 616 5.27 -15.71 -23.46
N GLN A 617 5.48 -16.06 -22.20
CA GLN A 617 5.35 -17.44 -21.71
C GLN A 617 3.88 -17.88 -21.60
N LEU A 618 3.05 -17.06 -20.95
CA LEU A 618 1.74 -17.47 -20.46
C LEU A 618 0.62 -17.31 -21.50
N THR A 619 0.72 -16.34 -22.42
CA THR A 619 -0.32 -16.10 -23.45
C THR A 619 -0.63 -17.38 -24.24
N GLY A 620 0.42 -18.06 -24.72
CA GLY A 620 0.26 -19.31 -25.46
C GLY A 620 -0.28 -20.45 -24.61
N ILE A 621 0.21 -20.59 -23.36
CA ILE A 621 -0.23 -21.62 -22.42
C ILE A 621 -1.73 -21.48 -22.14
N PHE A 622 -2.20 -20.27 -21.83
CA PHE A 622 -3.60 -20.02 -21.49
C PHE A 622 -4.52 -20.30 -22.68
N ALA A 623 -4.19 -19.78 -23.87
CA ALA A 623 -4.97 -19.98 -25.08
C ALA A 623 -5.04 -21.46 -25.50
N ASP A 624 -3.91 -22.17 -25.50
CA ASP A 624 -3.85 -23.59 -25.92
C ASP A 624 -4.59 -24.53 -24.94
N ASN A 625 -4.72 -24.13 -23.67
CA ASN A 625 -5.38 -24.94 -22.63
C ASN A 625 -6.84 -24.52 -22.35
N GLY A 626 -7.38 -23.58 -23.13
CA GLY A 626 -8.79 -23.18 -23.06
C GLY A 626 -9.15 -22.35 -21.82
N VAL A 627 -8.21 -21.56 -21.31
CA VAL A 627 -8.49 -20.56 -20.27
C VAL A 627 -9.43 -19.50 -20.86
N ALA A 628 -10.53 -19.21 -20.16
CA ALA A 628 -11.53 -18.28 -20.65
C ALA A 628 -11.30 -16.84 -20.14
N LEU A 629 -10.75 -16.72 -18.93
CA LEU A 629 -10.54 -15.46 -18.23
C LEU A 629 -9.23 -15.52 -17.42
N VAL A 630 -8.47 -14.43 -17.47
CA VAL A 630 -7.34 -14.16 -16.59
C VAL A 630 -7.63 -12.88 -15.82
N LEU A 631 -7.66 -12.98 -14.49
CA LEU A 631 -7.89 -11.87 -13.57
C LEU A 631 -6.57 -11.44 -12.94
N SER A 632 -6.30 -10.14 -12.98
CA SER A 632 -5.07 -9.54 -12.47
C SER A 632 -5.27 -8.16 -11.85
N GLY A 633 -4.21 -7.70 -11.19
CA GLY A 633 -4.10 -6.39 -10.54
C GLY A 633 -2.75 -5.74 -10.86
N HIS A 634 -2.01 -5.31 -9.84
CA HIS A 634 -0.66 -4.74 -9.90
C HIS A 634 -0.61 -3.34 -10.52
N ASP A 635 -1.14 -3.20 -11.74
CA ASP A 635 -1.39 -1.90 -12.33
C ASP A 635 -2.70 -1.35 -11.80
N HIS A 636 -2.64 -0.25 -11.05
CA HIS A 636 -3.82 0.43 -10.49
C HIS A 636 -4.60 1.22 -11.55
N THR A 637 -4.83 0.56 -12.68
CA THR A 637 -5.62 0.97 -13.84
C THR A 637 -6.60 -0.14 -14.18
N TYR A 638 -7.82 0.25 -14.53
CA TYR A 638 -8.81 -0.71 -15.02
C TYR A 638 -8.64 -0.91 -16.53
N SER A 639 -8.56 -2.16 -16.98
CA SER A 639 -8.61 -2.45 -18.42
C SER A 639 -9.13 -3.85 -18.72
N GLU A 640 -9.83 -3.94 -19.84
CA GLU A 640 -10.24 -5.20 -20.44
C GLU A 640 -9.56 -5.33 -21.80
N SER A 641 -8.90 -6.48 -22.04
CA SER A 641 -8.34 -6.78 -23.36
C SER A 641 -9.44 -7.13 -24.37
N TYR A 642 -9.13 -7.08 -25.66
CA TYR A 642 -9.85 -7.95 -26.60
C TYR A 642 -9.65 -9.42 -26.19
N TYR A 643 -10.46 -10.34 -26.70
CA TYR A 643 -10.06 -11.75 -26.66
C TYR A 643 -8.74 -11.91 -27.42
N VAL A 644 -7.71 -12.47 -26.77
CA VAL A 644 -6.37 -12.60 -27.34
C VAL A 644 -6.09 -14.06 -27.69
N ASP A 645 -5.55 -14.30 -28.88
CA ASP A 645 -5.12 -15.64 -29.31
C ASP A 645 -3.75 -16.04 -28.74
N LYS A 646 -3.34 -17.29 -28.97
CA LYS A 646 -2.06 -17.84 -28.51
C LYS A 646 -0.81 -17.06 -28.97
N ASP A 647 -0.94 -16.25 -30.03
CA ASP A 647 0.15 -15.48 -30.63
C ASP A 647 0.09 -14.00 -30.19
N GLY A 648 -0.81 -13.63 -29.26
CA GLY A 648 -0.94 -12.28 -28.72
C GLY A 648 -1.83 -11.34 -29.54
N ASN A 649 -2.59 -11.86 -30.52
CA ASN A 649 -3.38 -11.01 -31.42
C ASN A 649 -4.82 -10.86 -30.94
N ALA A 650 -5.36 -9.65 -31.07
CA ALA A 650 -6.78 -9.37 -30.86
C ALA A 650 -7.67 -10.19 -31.81
N MET A 651 -8.68 -10.86 -31.25
CA MET A 651 -9.67 -11.63 -31.97
C MET A 651 -10.95 -10.81 -32.17
N ALA A 652 -11.51 -10.85 -33.38
CA ALA A 652 -12.77 -10.21 -33.67
C ALA A 652 -13.94 -10.98 -33.04
N VAL A 653 -14.73 -10.29 -32.20
CA VAL A 653 -15.93 -10.83 -31.55
C VAL A 653 -17.17 -10.01 -31.93
N ASP A 654 -18.34 -10.64 -31.91
CA ASP A 654 -19.61 -9.93 -32.11
C ASP A 654 -19.94 -9.11 -30.85
N ALA A 655 -20.56 -7.95 -30.99
CA ALA A 655 -20.75 -7.01 -29.87
C ALA A 655 -21.59 -7.59 -28.72
N SER A 656 -22.39 -8.63 -28.98
CA SER A 656 -23.17 -9.36 -27.97
C SER A 656 -22.38 -10.42 -27.18
N ALA A 657 -21.11 -10.66 -27.50
CA ALA A 657 -20.26 -11.68 -26.90
C ALA A 657 -19.23 -11.11 -25.89
N LYS A 658 -19.26 -9.81 -25.59
CA LYS A 658 -18.20 -9.15 -24.81
C LYS A 658 -18.02 -9.64 -23.38
N THR A 659 -19.07 -10.17 -22.76
CA THR A 659 -19.06 -10.57 -21.34
C THR A 659 -19.33 -12.06 -21.10
N GLU A 660 -19.75 -12.82 -22.12
CA GLU A 660 -19.99 -14.28 -22.00
C GLU A 660 -18.70 -15.05 -22.29
N LEU A 661 -18.11 -15.62 -21.23
CA LEU A 661 -16.82 -16.28 -21.25
C LEU A 661 -16.90 -17.66 -21.93
N GLY A 662 -15.78 -18.11 -22.50
CA GLY A 662 -15.67 -19.42 -23.16
C GLY A 662 -16.38 -19.53 -24.53
N THR A 663 -16.92 -18.43 -25.06
CA THR A 663 -17.63 -18.42 -26.36
C THR A 663 -16.70 -18.26 -27.57
N VAL A 664 -15.43 -17.92 -27.35
CA VAL A 664 -14.42 -17.65 -28.38
C VAL A 664 -13.33 -18.73 -28.30
N PRO A 665 -13.39 -19.80 -29.12
CA PRO A 665 -12.41 -20.88 -29.08
C PRO A 665 -10.98 -20.38 -29.33
N GLY A 666 -10.08 -20.65 -28.37
CA GLY A 666 -8.68 -20.23 -28.42
C GLY A 666 -8.42 -18.76 -28.10
N GLY A 667 -9.46 -18.01 -27.68
CA GLY A 667 -9.35 -16.62 -27.23
C GLY A 667 -9.48 -16.51 -25.71
N VAL A 668 -8.61 -15.73 -25.09
CA VAL A 668 -8.60 -15.47 -23.64
C VAL A 668 -8.94 -14.01 -23.38
N LEU A 669 -9.83 -13.73 -22.43
CA LEU A 669 -10.07 -12.39 -21.93
C LEU A 669 -9.12 -12.09 -20.75
N TYR A 670 -8.41 -10.97 -20.80
CA TYR A 670 -7.57 -10.47 -19.72
C TYR A 670 -8.21 -9.24 -19.10
N VAL A 671 -8.29 -9.22 -17.78
CA VAL A 671 -8.86 -8.10 -17.02
C VAL A 671 -7.89 -7.67 -15.92
N SER A 672 -7.44 -6.43 -16.00
CA SER A 672 -6.78 -5.72 -14.90
C SER A 672 -7.85 -4.96 -14.13
N LEU A 673 -8.10 -5.35 -12.87
CA LEU A 673 -9.21 -4.84 -12.06
C LEU A 673 -8.95 -3.44 -11.47
N GLY A 674 -7.76 -2.86 -11.64
CA GLY A 674 -7.39 -1.58 -11.06
C GLY A 674 -7.05 -1.71 -9.57
N THR A 675 -7.82 -1.06 -8.71
CA THR A 675 -7.68 -1.15 -7.25
C THR A 675 -9.05 -1.17 -6.58
N PHE A 676 -9.19 -1.97 -5.53
CA PHE A 676 -10.33 -1.91 -4.60
C PHE A 676 -10.09 -0.91 -3.46
N GLY A 677 -8.90 -0.30 -3.41
CA GLY A 677 -8.50 0.79 -2.53
C GLY A 677 -8.54 2.15 -3.26
N ASP A 678 -7.61 3.04 -2.89
CA ASP A 678 -7.61 4.46 -3.30
C ASP A 678 -6.31 4.92 -3.99
N LYS A 679 -5.44 3.98 -4.36
CA LYS A 679 -4.19 4.27 -5.09
C LYS A 679 -4.45 4.09 -6.59
N TYR A 680 -4.30 5.14 -7.39
CA TYR A 680 -4.59 5.09 -8.82
C TYR A 680 -3.37 5.47 -9.65
N TYR A 681 -3.16 4.75 -10.76
CA TYR A 681 -2.08 5.01 -11.70
C TYR A 681 -2.59 5.70 -12.96
N ASN A 682 -1.68 6.38 -13.66
CA ASN A 682 -1.97 7.00 -14.95
C ASN A 682 -2.24 5.92 -16.00
N TYR A 683 -3.31 6.11 -16.77
CA TYR A 683 -3.56 5.29 -17.94
C TYR A 683 -2.50 5.53 -19.01
N ARG A 684 -1.84 4.45 -19.44
CA ARG A 684 -0.83 4.44 -20.49
C ARG A 684 -1.37 3.71 -21.71
N THR A 685 -1.35 4.40 -22.85
CA THR A 685 -1.70 3.80 -24.14
C THR A 685 -0.48 3.08 -24.72
N ASP A 686 -0.68 1.84 -25.15
CA ASP A 686 0.29 1.06 -25.92
C ASP A 686 -0.43 0.39 -27.10
N GLU A 687 0.06 0.61 -28.32
CA GLU A 687 -0.55 0.05 -29.54
C GLU A 687 -0.28 -1.45 -29.70
N ASP A 688 0.76 -1.98 -29.04
CA ASP A 688 1.13 -3.40 -29.07
C ASP A 688 0.34 -4.24 -28.04
N ILE A 689 -0.40 -3.58 -27.14
CA ILE A 689 -1.24 -4.22 -26.12
C ILE A 689 -2.71 -4.12 -26.54
N PRO A 690 -3.37 -5.22 -26.94
CA PRO A 690 -4.71 -5.20 -27.51
C PRO A 690 -5.79 -4.97 -26.44
N LEU A 691 -5.93 -3.74 -25.95
CA LEU A 691 -6.98 -3.33 -25.01
C LEU A 691 -8.26 -2.90 -25.74
N GLU A 692 -9.41 -3.40 -25.29
CA GLU A 692 -10.71 -3.04 -25.84
C GLU A 692 -11.38 -1.92 -25.03
N PHE A 693 -11.20 -1.91 -23.71
CA PHE A 693 -11.90 -1.02 -22.81
C PHE A 693 -11.02 -0.59 -21.62
N GLY A 694 -11.36 0.54 -21.01
CA GLY A 694 -10.70 1.09 -19.82
C GLY A 694 -10.24 2.54 -19.98
N ALA A 695 -9.82 2.96 -21.18
CA ALA A 695 -9.26 4.30 -21.39
C ALA A 695 -10.16 5.45 -20.90
N ASP A 696 -11.46 5.38 -21.20
CA ASP A 696 -12.42 6.44 -20.85
C ASP A 696 -12.77 6.50 -19.35
N LEU A 697 -12.41 5.47 -18.56
CA LEU A 697 -12.56 5.50 -17.09
C LEU A 697 -11.46 6.35 -16.42
N HIS A 698 -10.43 6.76 -17.16
CA HIS A 698 -9.24 7.37 -16.60
C HIS A 698 -9.09 8.84 -17.04
N VAL A 699 -8.91 9.76 -16.09
CA VAL A 699 -8.69 11.19 -16.37
C VAL A 699 -7.67 11.82 -15.41
N PRO A 700 -6.36 11.62 -15.62
CA PRO A 700 -5.68 10.57 -16.41
C PRO A 700 -5.55 9.24 -15.64
N THR A 701 -5.95 9.19 -14.37
CA THR A 701 -6.03 8.01 -13.51
C THR A 701 -7.48 7.57 -13.35
N LEU A 702 -7.74 6.41 -12.74
CA LEU A 702 -9.07 6.11 -12.21
C LEU A 702 -9.55 7.24 -11.28
N ILE A 703 -10.87 7.45 -11.28
CA ILE A 703 -11.56 8.41 -10.41
C ILE A 703 -12.15 7.71 -9.19
N ASN A 704 -12.49 6.43 -9.34
CA ASN A 704 -13.25 5.64 -8.40
C ASN A 704 -12.64 4.22 -8.29
N PRO A 705 -12.72 3.56 -7.12
CA PRO A 705 -12.31 2.17 -6.98
C PRO A 705 -13.13 1.27 -7.91
N THR A 706 -12.49 0.23 -8.43
CA THR A 706 -13.09 -0.70 -9.39
C THR A 706 -13.04 -2.13 -8.88
N PHE A 707 -14.04 -2.91 -9.26
CA PHE A 707 -14.15 -4.32 -8.90
C PHE A 707 -14.89 -5.11 -9.96
N GLY A 708 -14.89 -6.43 -9.84
CA GLY A 708 -15.54 -7.33 -10.79
C GLY A 708 -16.54 -8.25 -10.14
N LYS A 709 -17.36 -8.86 -10.99
CA LYS A 709 -18.28 -9.93 -10.64
C LYS A 709 -18.13 -11.06 -11.64
N LEU A 710 -18.03 -12.27 -11.13
CA LEU A 710 -18.14 -13.49 -11.92
C LEU A 710 -19.49 -14.15 -11.63
N THR A 711 -20.28 -14.44 -12.66
CA THR A 711 -21.56 -15.13 -12.52
C THR A 711 -21.53 -16.43 -13.32
N PHE A 712 -21.87 -17.55 -12.68
CA PHE A 712 -22.16 -18.82 -13.34
C PHE A 712 -23.63 -19.16 -13.11
N ASP A 713 -24.40 -19.41 -14.17
CA ASP A 713 -25.84 -19.73 -14.06
C ASP A 713 -26.17 -21.23 -14.07
N GLY A 714 -25.13 -22.08 -14.03
CA GLY A 714 -25.26 -23.53 -14.20
C GLY A 714 -24.90 -24.03 -15.60
N GLU A 715 -24.87 -23.16 -16.61
CA GLU A 715 -24.50 -23.51 -17.99
C GLU A 715 -23.45 -22.56 -18.60
N LYS A 716 -23.51 -21.28 -18.25
CA LYS A 716 -22.72 -20.20 -18.84
C LYS A 716 -22.03 -19.38 -17.76
N LEU A 717 -20.94 -18.73 -18.15
CA LEU A 717 -20.09 -17.93 -17.29
C LEU A 717 -19.98 -16.49 -17.84
N TRP A 718 -20.11 -15.50 -16.96
CA TRP A 718 -20.00 -14.09 -17.32
C TRP A 718 -19.09 -13.30 -16.40
N TYR A 719 -18.43 -12.31 -16.97
CA TYR A 719 -17.72 -11.25 -16.26
C TYR A 719 -18.45 -9.91 -16.39
N ALA A 720 -18.48 -9.14 -15.31
CA ALA A 720 -18.91 -7.74 -15.32
C ALA A 720 -18.02 -6.88 -14.40
N GLY A 721 -17.58 -5.73 -14.89
CA GLY A 721 -16.86 -4.72 -14.12
C GLY A 721 -17.78 -3.66 -13.52
N TYR A 722 -17.43 -3.16 -12.35
CA TYR A 722 -18.13 -2.10 -11.62
C TYR A 722 -17.14 -1.06 -11.09
N GLN A 723 -17.62 0.16 -10.87
CA GLN A 723 -16.97 1.19 -10.09
C GLN A 723 -17.83 1.58 -8.89
N TYR A 724 -17.19 2.01 -7.81
CA TYR A 724 -17.84 2.59 -6.64
C TYR A 724 -17.56 4.09 -6.57
N ASP A 725 -18.59 4.91 -6.65
CA ASP A 725 -18.43 6.35 -6.51
C ASP A 725 -18.28 6.73 -5.03
N THR A 726 -17.07 7.13 -4.62
CA THR A 726 -16.75 7.40 -3.21
C THR A 726 -17.43 8.66 -2.67
N GLU A 727 -17.93 9.56 -3.53
CA GLU A 727 -18.64 10.77 -3.11
C GLU A 727 -20.13 10.50 -2.86
N THR A 728 -20.74 9.66 -3.70
CA THR A 728 -22.19 9.39 -3.67
C THR A 728 -22.56 8.08 -2.99
N GLY A 729 -21.62 7.14 -2.88
CA GLY A 729 -21.84 5.77 -2.41
C GLY A 729 -22.54 4.87 -3.43
N GLU A 730 -22.63 5.27 -4.70
CA GLU A 730 -23.33 4.52 -5.74
C GLU A 730 -22.39 3.54 -6.47
N ILE A 731 -22.91 2.33 -6.75
CA ILE A 731 -22.24 1.33 -7.59
C ILE A 731 -22.82 1.41 -9.00
N THR A 732 -21.96 1.54 -10.00
CA THR A 732 -22.34 1.57 -11.42
C THR A 732 -21.49 0.59 -12.20
N ASP A 733 -22.07 -0.11 -13.19
CA ASP A 733 -21.26 -0.91 -14.11
C ASP A 733 -20.33 0.00 -14.94
N VAL A 734 -19.13 -0.48 -15.22
CA VAL A 734 -18.08 0.36 -15.85
C VAL A 734 -18.48 0.91 -17.22
N TYR A 735 -19.31 0.20 -17.97
CA TYR A 735 -19.79 0.64 -19.28
C TYR A 735 -20.77 1.81 -19.16
N THR A 736 -21.73 1.73 -18.24
CA THR A 736 -22.66 2.83 -17.92
C THR A 736 -21.92 4.03 -17.34
N ALA A 737 -20.87 3.81 -16.53
CA ALA A 737 -20.05 4.89 -16.01
C ALA A 737 -19.39 5.71 -17.12
N VAL A 738 -18.77 5.05 -18.10
CA VAL A 738 -18.20 5.70 -19.29
C VAL A 738 -19.27 6.45 -20.08
N ASP A 739 -20.44 5.84 -20.31
CA ASP A 739 -21.55 6.49 -20.99
C ASP A 739 -22.01 7.77 -20.26
N ASN A 740 -22.00 7.77 -18.92
CA ASN A 740 -22.34 8.94 -18.12
C ASN A 740 -21.26 10.03 -18.19
N MET A 741 -19.97 9.67 -18.13
CA MET A 741 -18.84 10.61 -18.27
C MET A 741 -18.83 11.29 -19.65
N ASN A 742 -19.21 10.55 -20.69
CA ASN A 742 -19.28 11.05 -22.07
C ASN A 742 -20.52 11.91 -22.36
N ARG A 743 -21.47 12.04 -21.42
CA ARG A 743 -22.63 12.93 -21.61
C ARG A 743 -22.19 14.39 -21.58
N PRO A 744 -22.66 15.23 -22.53
CA PRO A 744 -22.32 16.64 -22.51
C PRO A 744 -22.83 17.32 -21.23
N ALA A 745 -21.93 17.95 -20.47
CA ALA A 745 -22.24 18.62 -19.21
C ALA A 745 -23.45 19.58 -19.26
N TRP A 746 -23.79 20.14 -20.44
CA TRP A 746 -24.94 21.03 -20.60
C TRP A 746 -26.30 20.36 -20.42
N GLU A 747 -26.42 19.03 -20.56
CA GLU A 747 -27.67 18.30 -20.34
C GLU A 747 -28.08 18.26 -18.86
N GLU A 748 -27.10 18.17 -17.94
CA GLU A 748 -27.31 18.23 -16.49
C GLU A 748 -27.63 19.65 -15.98
N TYR A 749 -27.05 20.68 -16.62
CA TYR A 749 -27.32 22.07 -16.25
C TYR A 749 -28.62 22.63 -16.87
N LEU A 750 -29.26 21.92 -17.80
CA LEU A 750 -30.48 22.40 -18.46
C LEU A 750 -31.66 22.59 -17.48
N PRO A 751 -31.96 21.67 -16.54
CA PRO A 751 -33.01 21.87 -15.54
C PRO A 751 -32.67 23.02 -14.58
N ILE A 752 -31.40 23.13 -14.16
CA ILE A 752 -30.92 24.19 -13.26
C ILE A 752 -31.06 25.55 -13.95
N ALA A 753 -30.63 25.68 -15.21
CA ALA A 753 -30.78 26.90 -16.00
C ALA A 753 -32.26 27.28 -16.19
N VAL A 754 -33.15 26.31 -16.45
CA VAL A 754 -34.60 26.55 -16.58
C VAL A 754 -35.20 27.03 -15.25
N VAL A 755 -34.79 26.46 -14.12
CA VAL A 755 -35.23 26.89 -12.77
C VAL A 755 -34.68 28.27 -12.41
N SER A 756 -33.40 28.55 -12.69
CA SER A 756 -32.77 29.86 -12.44
C SER A 756 -33.38 30.96 -13.31
N VAL A 757 -33.70 30.68 -14.58
CA VAL A 757 -34.41 31.61 -15.47
C VAL A 757 -35.85 31.83 -14.98
N GLY A 758 -36.54 30.77 -14.53
CA GLY A 758 -37.87 30.89 -13.93
C GLY A 758 -37.87 31.75 -12.66
N ALA A 759 -36.88 31.57 -11.78
CA ALA A 759 -36.70 32.37 -10.57
C ALA A 759 -36.38 33.84 -10.89
N ALA A 760 -35.49 34.10 -11.85
CA ALA A 760 -35.15 35.46 -12.30
C ALA A 760 -36.35 36.19 -12.92
N LEU A 761 -37.15 35.51 -13.75
CA LEU A 761 -38.37 36.08 -14.34
C LEU A 761 -39.43 36.39 -13.28
N THR A 762 -39.54 35.55 -12.25
CA THR A 762 -40.46 35.77 -11.12
C THR A 762 -40.01 36.97 -10.28
N LEU A 763 -38.71 37.09 -9.98
CA LEU A 763 -38.14 38.23 -9.28
C LEU A 763 -38.33 39.54 -10.07
N MET A 764 -38.18 39.48 -11.39
CA MET A 764 -38.39 40.61 -12.29
C MET A 764 -39.88 41.01 -12.37
N ALA A 765 -40.81 40.03 -12.37
CA ALA A 765 -42.24 40.30 -12.29
C ALA A 765 -42.65 40.95 -10.95
N VAL A 766 -42.06 40.51 -9.84
CA VAL A 766 -42.24 41.11 -8.50
C VAL A 766 -41.69 42.53 -8.47
N LEU A 767 -40.49 42.77 -9.02
CA LEU A 767 -39.90 44.12 -9.13
C LEU A 767 -40.75 45.05 -10.01
N ILE A 768 -41.27 44.56 -11.14
CA ILE A 768 -42.18 45.32 -12.00
C ILE A 768 -43.51 45.62 -11.29
N ALA A 769 -44.04 44.68 -10.49
CA ALA A 769 -45.23 44.90 -9.67
C ALA A 769 -44.99 45.94 -8.57
N ILE A 770 -43.83 45.91 -7.91
CA ILE A 770 -43.41 46.90 -6.90
C ILE A 770 -43.24 48.30 -7.53
N VAL A 771 -42.61 48.38 -8.71
CA VAL A 771 -42.43 49.65 -9.45
C VAL A 771 -43.77 50.20 -9.95
N ARG A 772 -44.71 49.33 -10.37
CA ARG A 772 -46.08 49.74 -10.72
C ARG A 772 -46.91 50.16 -9.51
N ALA A 773 -46.71 49.51 -8.35
CA ALA A 773 -47.38 49.87 -7.09
C ALA A 773 -46.88 51.21 -6.52
N ARG A 774 -45.64 51.61 -6.78
CA ARG A 774 -45.08 52.93 -6.42
C ARG A 774 -45.47 54.08 -7.35
N LYS A 775 -46.07 53.80 -8.52
CA LYS A 775 -46.53 54.80 -9.51
C LYS A 775 -48.03 55.11 -9.45
N LYS A 776 -48.79 54.39 -8.61
CA LYS A 776 -50.13 54.77 -8.14
C LYS A 776 -49.98 55.43 -6.78
#